data_AF-A0A6I1Z176-F1
#
_entry.id   AF-A0A6I1Z176-F1
#
_cell.length_a   1.000
_cell.length_b   1.000
_cell.length_c   1.000
_cell.angle_alpha   90.00
_cell.angle_beta   90.00
_cell.angle_gamma   90.00
#
_symmetry.space_group_name_H-M   'P 1'
#
loop_
_entity.id
_entity.type
_entity.pdbx_description
1 polymer ?
#
loop_
_entity_poly.entity_id
_entity_poly.type
_entity_poly.pdbx_seq_one_letter_code
_entity_poly.pdbx_strand_id
1 'polypeptide(L)'
;MTLSAKRPAGAGFRRTAVAAAAALTFAGAVTAAGPAFGSGADTATHGHAVTPDWLPDTPENWPLVVDYTRTPAQTVTRGLQHYSETYDTMGGRQHIQVLKADLTDSNLRVGMVEAGDTLTNPADETPSSMAGRTHAVAGVNGDYFEIHASGRPLGGIISNGHILKSPKPGFASQLGVKPDGTMVMGPETFSGTITDGTATRSLTSVNTVNDVASGGITEVTADLGETPGLSKPSTLVIGHSTDGGFVVDDVQAGVTTVPRLTTGRLGLLGAGDGGQWLGDTLHTGDTVGITTQLSPDNDVTQLISGVDMLVKDGKVYQDPTGTPPSGANPETAVGITKDGKHAIVVAIDGHGGASTAFGVTPEQAAGYLVAHGAYTALLFDGGGSTGMVSRAPGADRADVVNTPSDLPGNTERPVADGIFFYSTAKEAGPAVQVRVNGGKAVTTVAGGSIPLSVYSVDRFANPAAGTAHVRVEPAGLATYEDGKLTAHLTGTGRIIASNGKAFTSEKLEVVGKLDTLTVTPDKADLDNGATQQLALSGTVKGGGEVQIPAEAATWKVGPDNLGSVDSHGLFTADADKGGLADVSATVAGATATASVAVGSVSKTIDPMSSLDVWRLSNNTTGKPATLSADPGVVPPGSTESGSLKLDYSMPAGAGVKQLVLSPKATLKTDTDNGQVPTGIGVWIKGDGNGIELAEKYIGVNGSSTTLYPTYVTWKDWHLAVAQLPAGMQFPLTISFIDFLAISPSTSYGGSLNVGGLQALYSPRPVTAPAYHAIPKNPDWLSFEEDSAHFAKKGTTLLAGDDAHMLASDPGSVSSNVMDSITKRLPTLTPQARPDAAQFLGDMSDDGKPADLQYAKSKMDALGIPERDIVGNHEITQGADAENGNYSDAFGDTHYAYTQGAARMIVTDNSHGSLQSSDPFQDPSGAQYPWLVRQLTDTTAKDVLVITHMPAYDPHPAANSQFTDRWEAQMYLRLVQRYQQTHPKQHVIMLYGHARGFAEQILNPEGESVTTAEGGIPQFTFADLGMPAYAPADQGGIYHFGLLRIGDDGDLQYSVEPALASITVNGPKDPIANGDHVTLTATGDQITGDNIAPLTIPIADPASHAWTSSNPKVASVDPSTGALTAHRSGTVTVSVTSGGITGSSLVVVR
;
A
#
# COMPACT_ATOMS: atom_id res chain seq x y z
N MET A 1 -25.46 10.20 -72.31
CA MET A 1 -24.82 11.51 -72.07
C MET A 1 -23.52 11.23 -71.33
N THR A 2 -22.45 10.87 -72.06
CA THR A 2 -21.36 11.74 -72.59
C THR A 2 -20.49 12.31 -71.46
N LEU A 3 -19.17 12.10 -71.36
CA LEU A 3 -18.16 11.49 -72.25
C LEU A 3 -16.83 11.31 -71.45
N SER A 4 -16.11 10.19 -71.68
CA SER A 4 -14.63 10.01 -71.81
C SER A 4 -13.63 10.54 -70.76
N ALA A 5 -12.42 10.00 -70.54
CA ALA A 5 -11.72 8.75 -70.91
C ALA A 5 -10.30 8.72 -70.29
N LYS A 6 -9.87 7.52 -69.85
CA LYS A 6 -8.57 6.82 -70.06
C LYS A 6 -7.17 7.48 -69.77
N ARG A 7 -6.39 6.69 -68.98
CA ARG A 7 -5.04 6.07 -69.22
C ARG A 7 -3.74 6.83 -68.75
N PRO A 8 -2.54 6.17 -68.62
CA PRO A 8 -2.11 5.14 -67.62
C PRO A 8 -0.57 5.20 -67.26
N ALA A 9 0.00 4.08 -66.76
CA ALA A 9 1.41 3.60 -66.80
C ALA A 9 2.38 4.03 -65.68
N GLY A 10 3.31 3.19 -65.17
CA GLY A 10 3.75 1.83 -65.54
C GLY A 10 4.30 1.07 -64.31
N ALA A 11 4.08 -0.25 -64.21
CA ALA A 11 4.94 -1.36 -64.68
C ALA A 11 6.03 -1.72 -63.64
N GLY A 12 6.22 -2.96 -63.19
CA GLY A 12 5.81 -4.28 -63.66
C GLY A 12 6.97 -5.24 -63.37
N PHE A 13 6.72 -6.45 -62.86
CA PHE A 13 6.93 -7.77 -63.51
C PHE A 13 7.56 -8.72 -62.45
N ARG A 14 7.43 -10.05 -62.38
CA ARG A 14 7.00 -11.23 -63.18
C ARG A 14 7.01 -12.43 -62.17
N ARG A 15 6.43 -13.62 -62.32
CA ARG A 15 5.84 -14.40 -63.43
C ARG A 15 5.25 -15.71 -62.85
N THR A 16 4.06 -16.11 -63.34
CA THR A 16 3.63 -17.43 -63.90
C THR A 16 4.00 -18.77 -63.22
N ALA A 17 3.23 -19.86 -63.27
CA ALA A 17 1.89 -20.23 -63.76
C ALA A 17 1.74 -21.78 -63.77
N VAL A 18 0.49 -22.30 -63.62
CA VAL A 18 -0.15 -23.41 -64.43
C VAL A 18 0.35 -24.86 -64.21
N ALA A 19 -0.42 -25.98 -64.24
CA ALA A 19 -1.82 -26.42 -64.44
C ALA A 19 -1.97 -27.89 -63.92
N ALA A 20 -3.13 -28.35 -63.40
CA ALA A 20 -4.17 -29.26 -63.98
C ALA A 20 -3.67 -30.66 -64.49
N ALA A 21 -4.31 -31.83 -64.32
CA ALA A 21 -5.63 -32.30 -63.84
C ALA A 21 -5.67 -33.85 -63.64
N ALA A 22 -6.69 -34.35 -62.89
CA ALA A 22 -7.43 -35.64 -62.95
C ALA A 22 -6.72 -37.02 -62.78
N ALA A 23 -7.29 -38.16 -62.31
CA ALA A 23 -8.42 -38.59 -61.46
C ALA A 23 -8.36 -40.16 -61.32
N LEU A 24 -9.13 -40.77 -60.38
CA LEU A 24 -9.42 -42.23 -60.10
C LEU A 24 -8.29 -43.06 -59.40
N THR A 25 -8.49 -43.98 -58.43
CA THR A 25 -9.65 -44.66 -57.79
C THR A 25 -9.23 -45.49 -56.54
N PHE A 26 -10.20 -45.68 -55.62
CA PHE A 26 -10.49 -46.82 -54.70
C PHE A 26 -9.72 -47.10 -53.37
N ALA A 27 -10.51 -46.94 -52.28
CA ALA A 27 -10.74 -47.79 -51.09
C ALA A 27 -9.67 -48.01 -50.01
N GLY A 28 -10.04 -47.61 -48.78
CA GLY A 28 -9.40 -47.99 -47.52
C GLY A 28 -10.05 -47.33 -46.29
N ALA A 29 -11.29 -47.74 -45.99
CA ALA A 29 -11.99 -47.82 -44.69
C ALA A 29 -11.61 -46.93 -43.48
N VAL A 30 -12.64 -46.21 -42.98
CA VAL A 30 -13.12 -46.11 -41.56
C VAL A 30 -12.24 -45.28 -40.61
N THR A 31 -12.65 -44.18 -39.96
CA THR A 31 -13.94 -43.49 -39.65
C THR A 31 -13.59 -42.03 -39.32
N ALA A 32 -14.09 -41.03 -40.06
CA ALA A 32 -15.32 -40.25 -39.82
C ALA A 32 -15.37 -39.52 -38.46
N ALA A 33 -15.64 -38.22 -38.30
CA ALA A 33 -15.76 -37.00 -39.13
C ALA A 33 -16.79 -36.11 -38.43
N GLY A 34 -16.51 -34.82 -38.32
CA GLY A 34 -17.55 -33.82 -38.09
C GLY A 34 -17.01 -32.41 -37.81
N PRO A 35 -16.60 -31.65 -38.86
CA PRO A 35 -16.25 -30.25 -38.77
C PRO A 35 -17.39 -29.34 -39.28
N ALA A 36 -17.46 -28.09 -38.81
CA ALA A 36 -17.92 -26.94 -39.61
C ALA A 36 -17.68 -25.60 -38.89
N PHE A 37 -16.76 -24.83 -39.45
CA PHE A 37 -16.66 -23.37 -39.55
C PHE A 37 -17.64 -22.46 -38.78
N GLY A 38 -17.03 -21.48 -38.10
CA GLY A 38 -17.64 -20.19 -37.79
C GLY A 38 -16.59 -19.19 -37.31
N SER A 39 -15.91 -18.53 -38.23
CA SER A 39 -14.98 -17.42 -37.96
C SER A 39 -15.70 -16.20 -37.38
N GLY A 40 -15.17 -15.62 -36.32
CA GLY A 40 -15.49 -14.28 -35.82
C GLY A 40 -14.36 -13.79 -34.94
N ALA A 41 -13.73 -12.69 -35.33
CA ALA A 41 -12.53 -12.14 -34.73
C ALA A 41 -12.69 -11.83 -33.24
N ASP A 42 -11.79 -12.37 -32.41
CA ASP A 42 -11.43 -11.73 -31.14
C ASP A 42 -10.57 -10.51 -31.47
N THR A 43 -11.27 -9.40 -31.70
CA THR A 43 -10.71 -8.10 -31.34
C THR A 43 -10.51 -8.13 -29.83
N ALA A 44 -9.26 -8.19 -29.39
CA ALA A 44 -8.83 -7.70 -28.09
C ALA A 44 -9.33 -6.26 -27.97
N THR A 45 -10.55 -6.12 -27.47
CA THR A 45 -11.09 -4.88 -26.97
C THR A 45 -10.66 -4.86 -25.53
N HIS A 46 -9.74 -3.96 -25.20
CA HIS A 46 -9.55 -3.48 -23.84
C HIS A 46 -10.85 -2.80 -23.41
N GLY A 47 -11.86 -3.61 -23.11
CA GLY A 47 -13.04 -3.18 -22.37
C GLY A 47 -12.60 -3.11 -20.93
N HIS A 48 -12.72 -1.93 -20.31
CA HIS A 48 -12.67 -1.80 -18.86
C HIS A 48 -13.47 -2.95 -18.25
N ALA A 49 -12.82 -3.83 -17.50
CA ALA A 49 -13.52 -4.84 -16.74
C ALA A 49 -14.50 -4.06 -15.86
N VAL A 50 -15.81 -4.31 -16.07
CA VAL A 50 -16.84 -3.69 -15.23
C VAL A 50 -16.52 -4.13 -13.81
N THR A 51 -16.13 -3.18 -12.97
CA THR A 51 -15.92 -3.42 -11.56
C THR A 51 -17.24 -3.92 -10.95
N PRO A 52 -17.20 -5.02 -10.17
CA PRO A 52 -18.42 -5.52 -9.55
C PRO A 52 -19.02 -4.47 -8.63
N ASP A 53 -20.34 -4.42 -8.53
CA ASP A 53 -21.05 -3.46 -7.69
C ASP A 53 -20.76 -3.58 -6.18
N TRP A 54 -20.13 -4.69 -5.77
CA TRP A 54 -19.72 -4.96 -4.40
C TRP A 54 -18.30 -4.50 -4.05
N LEU A 55 -17.50 -4.05 -5.02
CA LEU A 55 -16.17 -3.48 -4.82
C LEU A 55 -16.10 -2.01 -5.25
N PRO A 56 -15.16 -1.22 -4.67
CA PRO A 56 -14.82 0.07 -5.23
C PRO A 56 -14.23 -0.06 -6.64
N ASP A 57 -14.36 1.01 -7.44
CA ASP A 57 -13.74 1.07 -8.76
C ASP A 57 -12.20 1.04 -8.64
N THR A 58 -11.54 0.20 -9.44
CA THR A 58 -10.09 0.14 -9.55
C THR A 58 -9.64 0.98 -10.74
N PRO A 59 -8.86 2.08 -10.52
CA PRO A 59 -8.33 2.87 -11.62
C PRO A 59 -7.42 2.04 -12.55
N GLU A 60 -7.27 2.48 -13.80
CA GLU A 60 -6.38 1.80 -14.76
C GLU A 60 -4.93 1.78 -14.21
N ASN A 61 -4.21 0.66 -14.41
CA ASN A 61 -2.84 0.43 -13.92
C ASN A 61 -2.68 0.36 -12.39
N TRP A 62 -3.76 0.43 -11.61
CA TRP A 62 -3.70 0.21 -10.17
C TRP A 62 -3.74 -1.29 -9.82
N PRO A 63 -3.11 -1.70 -8.71
CA PRO A 63 -3.47 -2.93 -8.03
C PRO A 63 -4.96 -2.91 -7.66
N LEU A 64 -5.59 -4.08 -7.53
CA LEU A 64 -7.01 -4.19 -7.17
C LEU A 64 -7.32 -3.35 -5.92
N VAL A 65 -8.30 -2.45 -6.03
CA VAL A 65 -8.83 -1.70 -4.90
C VAL A 65 -9.82 -2.58 -4.14
N VAL A 66 -9.56 -2.80 -2.86
CA VAL A 66 -10.40 -3.59 -1.96
C VAL A 66 -11.26 -2.68 -1.09
N ASP A 67 -10.73 -1.54 -0.64
CA ASP A 67 -11.48 -0.56 0.15
C ASP A 67 -11.28 0.87 -0.34
N TYR A 68 -12.28 1.71 -0.09
CA TYR A 68 -12.29 3.12 -0.46
C TYR A 68 -13.07 3.94 0.57
N THR A 69 -12.45 5.01 1.03
CA THR A 69 -13.11 6.03 1.85
C THR A 69 -12.81 7.43 1.32
N ARG A 70 -13.77 8.34 1.52
CA ARG A 70 -13.65 9.74 1.10
C ARG A 70 -14.22 10.68 2.14
N THR A 71 -13.51 11.75 2.45
CA THR A 71 -14.02 12.79 3.35
C THR A 71 -15.10 13.63 2.65
N PRO A 72 -16.06 14.20 3.39
CA PRO A 72 -17.04 15.12 2.81
C PRO A 72 -16.37 16.32 2.15
N ALA A 73 -16.79 16.68 0.93
CA ALA A 73 -16.25 17.82 0.21
C ALA A 73 -16.49 19.13 0.96
N GLN A 74 -15.41 19.88 1.18
CA GLN A 74 -15.41 21.20 1.79
C GLN A 74 -15.31 22.27 0.72
N THR A 75 -16.10 23.34 0.83
CA THR A 75 -15.97 24.50 -0.06
C THR A 75 -14.89 25.43 0.47
N VAL A 76 -13.81 25.58 -0.30
CA VAL A 76 -12.68 26.50 0.01
C VAL A 76 -13.09 27.94 -0.30
N THR A 77 -13.70 28.13 -1.48
CA THR A 77 -14.40 29.33 -1.94
C THR A 77 -15.37 28.90 -3.04
N ARG A 78 -16.29 29.75 -3.47
CA ARG A 78 -17.21 29.41 -4.56
C ARG A 78 -16.42 29.11 -5.84
N GLY A 79 -16.67 27.95 -6.45
CA GLY A 79 -15.90 27.42 -7.58
C GLY A 79 -14.77 26.46 -7.19
N LEU A 80 -14.41 26.32 -5.91
CA LEU A 80 -13.33 25.45 -5.47
C LEU A 80 -13.72 24.58 -4.27
N GLN A 81 -13.56 23.26 -4.42
CA GLN A 81 -13.78 22.28 -3.37
C GLN A 81 -12.51 21.51 -3.04
N HIS A 82 -12.39 21.09 -1.79
CA HIS A 82 -11.32 20.22 -1.30
C HIS A 82 -11.92 19.00 -0.60
N TYR A 83 -11.32 17.84 -0.81
CA TYR A 83 -11.57 16.62 -0.06
C TYR A 83 -10.34 15.71 -0.13
N SER A 84 -10.34 14.66 0.69
CA SER A 84 -9.36 13.59 0.65
C SER A 84 -10.00 12.25 0.33
N GLU A 85 -9.23 11.38 -0.31
CA GLU A 85 -9.59 10.01 -0.62
C GLU A 85 -8.54 9.06 -0.06
N THR A 86 -8.97 7.88 0.35
CA THR A 86 -8.09 6.80 0.79
C THR A 86 -8.52 5.52 0.12
N TYR A 87 -7.57 4.88 -0.56
CA TYR A 87 -7.77 3.64 -1.28
C TYR A 87 -6.90 2.57 -0.64
N ASP A 88 -7.49 1.46 -0.24
CA ASP A 88 -6.75 0.27 0.17
C ASP A 88 -6.68 -0.68 -1.02
N THR A 89 -5.47 -0.86 -1.55
CA THR A 89 -5.21 -1.74 -2.70
C THR A 89 -4.41 -2.96 -2.27
N MET A 90 -4.40 -4.01 -3.09
CA MET A 90 -3.50 -5.16 -2.83
C MET A 90 -2.02 -4.75 -2.78
N GLY A 91 -1.62 -3.63 -3.39
CA GLY A 91 -0.24 -3.12 -3.40
C GLY A 91 0.05 -2.02 -2.38
N GLY A 92 -0.86 -1.73 -1.46
CA GLY A 92 -0.70 -0.70 -0.42
C GLY A 92 -1.80 0.36 -0.44
N ARG A 93 -1.93 1.07 0.67
CA ARG A 93 -2.81 2.23 0.84
C ARG A 93 -2.29 3.43 0.04
N GLN A 94 -3.22 4.18 -0.53
CA GLN A 94 -2.98 5.48 -1.13
C GLN A 94 -3.81 6.54 -0.42
N HIS A 95 -3.20 7.69 -0.13
CA HIS A 95 -3.88 8.86 0.43
C HIS A 95 -3.73 10.04 -0.51
N ILE A 96 -4.85 10.63 -0.92
CA ILE A 96 -4.89 11.63 -1.98
C ILE A 96 -5.66 12.84 -1.49
N GLN A 97 -5.04 14.02 -1.58
CA GLN A 97 -5.72 15.30 -1.42
C GLN A 97 -6.17 15.81 -2.79
N VAL A 98 -7.42 16.24 -2.89
CA VAL A 98 -8.05 16.60 -4.17
C VAL A 98 -8.67 17.99 -4.10
N LEU A 99 -8.23 18.90 -4.98
CA LEU A 99 -8.94 20.12 -5.29
C LEU A 99 -9.74 19.95 -6.57
N LYS A 100 -11.03 20.26 -6.51
CA LYS A 100 -11.93 20.30 -7.68
C LYS A 100 -12.31 21.74 -7.98
N ALA A 101 -11.83 22.25 -9.11
CA ALA A 101 -12.04 23.62 -9.56
C ALA A 101 -13.08 23.69 -10.69
N ASP A 102 -14.06 24.57 -10.54
CA ASP A 102 -14.98 25.04 -11.58
C ASP A 102 -14.50 26.43 -12.04
N LEU A 103 -13.83 26.44 -13.18
CA LEU A 103 -13.22 27.64 -13.77
C LEU A 103 -14.26 28.50 -14.50
N THR A 104 -15.52 28.05 -14.58
CA THR A 104 -16.62 28.89 -15.10
C THR A 104 -17.14 29.89 -14.07
N ASP A 105 -16.81 29.69 -12.79
CA ASP A 105 -17.15 30.64 -11.73
C ASP A 105 -16.18 31.82 -11.74
N SER A 106 -16.67 33.00 -12.09
CA SER A 106 -15.94 34.29 -12.02
C SER A 106 -15.33 34.63 -10.65
N ASN A 107 -15.70 33.92 -9.58
CA ASN A 107 -15.07 34.05 -8.27
C ASN A 107 -13.68 33.39 -8.22
N LEU A 108 -13.38 32.43 -9.07
CA LEU A 108 -12.14 31.67 -9.02
C LEU A 108 -11.15 32.17 -10.08
N ARG A 109 -9.90 32.40 -9.66
CA ARG A 109 -8.77 32.71 -10.55
C ARG A 109 -7.61 31.79 -10.23
N VAL A 110 -6.84 31.44 -11.25
CA VAL A 110 -5.59 30.66 -11.12
C VAL A 110 -4.40 31.59 -11.35
N GLY A 111 -3.29 31.37 -10.65
CA GLY A 111 -2.05 32.09 -10.85
C GLY A 111 -0.82 31.24 -10.58
N MET A 112 0.26 31.50 -11.31
CA MET A 112 1.58 30.92 -11.08
C MET A 112 2.40 31.85 -10.21
N VAL A 113 3.18 31.27 -9.29
CA VAL A 113 3.95 32.01 -8.30
C VAL A 113 5.35 31.42 -8.20
N GLU A 114 6.37 32.27 -8.35
CA GLU A 114 7.77 31.93 -8.10
C GLU A 114 8.15 32.14 -6.64
N ALA A 115 9.11 31.34 -6.19
CA ALA A 115 9.78 31.51 -4.91
C ALA A 115 10.41 32.90 -4.79
N GLY A 116 9.99 33.68 -3.80
CA GLY A 116 10.54 35.01 -3.52
C GLY A 116 10.35 36.05 -4.64
N ASP A 117 9.38 35.84 -5.55
CA ASP A 117 9.12 36.71 -6.71
C ASP A 117 10.35 36.89 -7.63
N THR A 118 11.14 35.83 -7.80
CA THR A 118 12.33 35.82 -8.66
C THR A 118 12.61 34.40 -9.15
N LEU A 119 13.13 34.26 -10.37
CA LEU A 119 13.48 32.95 -10.92
C LEU A 119 14.72 32.37 -10.26
N THR A 120 15.74 33.19 -9.96
CA THR A 120 16.93 32.73 -9.26
C THR A 120 16.78 33.00 -7.77
N ASN A 121 16.35 31.98 -7.01
CA ASN A 121 16.27 32.00 -5.56
C ASN A 121 16.87 30.72 -4.95
N PRO A 122 18.17 30.70 -4.61
CA PRO A 122 18.82 29.53 -4.00
C PRO A 122 18.24 29.07 -2.65
N ALA A 123 17.38 29.89 -2.01
CA ALA A 123 16.70 29.54 -0.77
C ALA A 123 15.35 28.85 -1.00
N ASP A 124 14.84 28.89 -2.24
CA ASP A 124 13.51 28.40 -2.62
C ASP A 124 12.39 29.00 -1.72
N GLU A 125 11.15 28.49 -1.81
CA GLU A 125 10.05 28.90 -0.93
C GLU A 125 9.03 27.76 -0.77
N THR A 126 8.48 27.55 0.43
CA THR A 126 7.47 26.50 0.60
C THR A 126 6.13 26.88 -0.04
N PRO A 127 5.33 25.91 -0.54
CA PRO A 127 3.98 26.18 -1.05
C PRO A 127 3.08 26.97 -0.08
N SER A 128 3.15 26.67 1.22
CA SER A 128 2.43 27.42 2.26
C SER A 128 2.87 28.87 2.38
N SER A 129 4.17 29.15 2.29
CA SER A 129 4.70 30.52 2.29
C SER A 129 4.26 31.29 1.05
N MET A 130 4.34 30.68 -0.13
CA MET A 130 3.88 31.28 -1.39
C MET A 130 2.38 31.59 -1.35
N ALA A 131 1.55 30.67 -0.85
CA ALA A 131 0.13 30.91 -0.66
C ALA A 131 -0.15 32.07 0.31
N GLY A 132 0.56 32.10 1.45
CA GLY A 132 0.44 33.16 2.44
C GLY A 132 0.82 34.53 1.88
N ARG A 133 1.96 34.62 1.18
CA ARG A 133 2.49 35.85 0.56
C ARG A 133 1.57 36.41 -0.51
N THR A 134 0.92 35.54 -1.28
CA THR A 134 0.06 35.94 -2.40
C THR A 134 -1.43 35.98 -2.06
N HIS A 135 -1.81 35.56 -0.85
CA HIS A 135 -3.19 35.40 -0.39
C HIS A 135 -4.00 34.38 -1.22
N ALA A 136 -3.33 33.31 -1.67
CA ALA A 136 -4.01 32.19 -2.29
C ALA A 136 -4.91 31.46 -1.28
N VAL A 137 -6.02 30.90 -1.76
CA VAL A 137 -6.94 30.12 -0.93
C VAL A 137 -6.64 28.61 -0.97
N ALA A 138 -5.89 28.17 -1.97
CA ALA A 138 -5.34 26.82 -2.08
C ALA A 138 -4.25 26.81 -3.15
N GLY A 139 -3.45 25.75 -3.22
CA GLY A 139 -2.48 25.56 -4.29
C GLY A 139 -1.63 24.30 -4.10
N VAL A 140 -0.77 24.06 -5.07
CA VAL A 140 0.22 22.97 -5.08
C VAL A 140 1.57 23.48 -5.59
N ASN A 141 2.64 22.71 -5.38
CA ASN A 141 3.94 22.95 -6.01
C ASN A 141 3.87 22.81 -7.55
N GLY A 142 4.91 23.28 -8.25
CA GLY A 142 4.98 23.34 -9.71
C GLY A 142 6.09 22.49 -10.33
N ASP A 143 6.96 23.14 -11.11
CA ASP A 143 7.94 22.55 -12.01
C ASP A 143 9.14 21.91 -11.28
N TYR A 144 9.90 21.09 -12.01
CA TYR A 144 11.26 20.76 -11.60
C TYR A 144 12.14 22.00 -11.55
N PHE A 145 13.17 21.96 -10.70
CA PHE A 145 14.06 23.10 -10.51
C PHE A 145 15.51 22.69 -10.24
N GLU A 146 16.43 23.65 -10.33
CA GLU A 146 17.84 23.51 -9.98
C GLU A 146 18.04 23.47 -8.45
N ILE A 147 17.53 22.40 -7.83
CA ILE A 147 17.55 22.15 -6.38
C ILE A 147 18.98 22.16 -5.81
N HIS A 148 19.14 22.74 -4.61
CA HIS A 148 20.41 22.95 -3.91
C HIS A 148 21.46 23.77 -4.68
N ALA A 149 21.04 24.45 -5.76
CA ALA A 149 21.90 25.27 -6.60
C ALA A 149 21.33 26.68 -6.75
N SER A 150 20.66 26.98 -7.86
CA SER A 150 20.18 28.33 -8.16
C SER A 150 18.71 28.56 -7.77
N GLY A 151 17.96 27.47 -7.50
CA GLY A 151 16.51 27.51 -7.29
C GLY A 151 15.71 27.83 -8.56
N ARG A 152 16.34 27.83 -9.73
CA ARG A 152 15.63 28.15 -10.98
C ARG A 152 14.72 27.02 -11.43
N PRO A 153 13.45 27.32 -11.78
CA PRO A 153 12.59 26.41 -12.54
C PRO A 153 13.26 25.98 -13.85
N LEU A 154 13.07 24.72 -14.26
CA LEU A 154 13.68 24.17 -15.47
C LEU A 154 12.93 24.56 -16.75
N GLY A 155 11.63 24.74 -16.65
CA GLY A 155 10.70 25.06 -17.71
C GLY A 155 10.23 26.50 -17.70
N GLY A 156 9.07 26.75 -18.33
CA GLY A 156 8.52 28.07 -18.58
C GLY A 156 7.59 28.54 -17.47
N ILE A 157 7.59 29.85 -17.21
CA ILE A 157 6.62 30.50 -16.35
C ILE A 157 6.13 31.79 -17.00
N ILE A 158 4.80 31.93 -17.07
CA ILE A 158 4.11 33.15 -17.45
C ILE A 158 3.19 33.52 -16.29
N SER A 159 3.24 34.77 -15.86
CA SER A 159 2.33 35.28 -14.84
C SER A 159 1.75 36.62 -15.28
N ASN A 160 0.42 36.72 -15.22
CA ASN A 160 -0.34 37.91 -15.62
C ASN A 160 -0.03 38.41 -17.05
N GLY A 161 0.24 37.48 -17.98
CA GLY A 161 0.59 37.76 -19.37
C GLY A 161 2.05 38.18 -19.59
N HIS A 162 2.88 38.21 -18.55
CA HIS A 162 4.30 38.48 -18.63
C HIS A 162 5.07 37.16 -18.69
N ILE A 163 5.92 36.98 -19.71
CA ILE A 163 6.82 35.84 -19.80
C ILE A 163 7.97 36.09 -18.82
N LEU A 164 7.90 35.42 -17.68
CA LEU A 164 8.95 35.48 -16.67
C LEU A 164 10.08 34.56 -17.10
N LYS A 165 9.74 33.36 -17.59
CA LYS A 165 10.68 32.44 -18.23
C LYS A 165 10.02 31.77 -19.44
N SER A 166 10.69 31.76 -20.58
CA SER A 166 10.10 31.17 -21.81
C SER A 166 9.93 29.64 -21.69
N PRO A 167 8.85 29.04 -22.22
CA PRO A 167 8.67 27.59 -22.31
C PRO A 167 9.85 26.85 -22.95
N LYS A 168 10.11 25.63 -22.47
CA LYS A 168 11.11 24.72 -23.04
C LYS A 168 10.68 24.29 -24.46
N PRO A 169 11.49 24.53 -25.50
CA PRO A 169 11.13 24.15 -26.86
C PRO A 169 10.90 22.64 -27.01
N GLY A 170 9.81 22.26 -27.68
CA GLY A 170 9.50 20.86 -27.98
C GLY A 170 9.05 20.02 -26.78
N PHE A 171 8.71 20.65 -25.67
CA PHE A 171 8.25 19.98 -24.45
C PHE A 171 6.72 20.03 -24.33
N ALA A 172 6.07 18.89 -24.12
CA ALA A 172 4.60 18.81 -24.13
C ALA A 172 3.93 19.16 -22.80
N SER A 173 4.66 19.10 -21.68
CA SER A 173 4.11 19.36 -20.35
C SER A 173 4.12 20.86 -20.03
N GLN A 174 3.14 21.59 -20.59
CA GLN A 174 2.86 23.01 -20.28
C GLN A 174 1.40 23.15 -19.90
N LEU A 175 1.11 23.75 -18.74
CA LEU A 175 -0.24 24.13 -18.33
C LEU A 175 -0.40 25.64 -18.49
N GLY A 176 -1.29 26.07 -19.38
CA GLY A 176 -1.65 27.47 -19.60
C GLY A 176 -3.04 27.82 -19.09
N VAL A 177 -3.26 29.09 -18.73
CA VAL A 177 -4.60 29.64 -18.39
C VAL A 177 -4.90 30.84 -19.29
N LYS A 178 -6.03 30.77 -19.99
CA LYS A 178 -6.51 31.82 -20.89
C LYS A 178 -7.19 32.97 -20.14
N PRO A 179 -7.42 34.14 -20.79
CA PRO A 179 -8.03 35.30 -20.12
C PRO A 179 -9.44 35.04 -19.57
N ASP A 180 -10.16 34.05 -20.11
CA ASP A 180 -11.49 33.64 -19.65
C ASP A 180 -11.46 32.62 -18.49
N GLY A 181 -10.27 32.23 -18.03
CA GLY A 181 -10.05 31.26 -16.96
C GLY A 181 -9.93 29.81 -17.44
N THR A 182 -10.15 29.53 -18.72
CA THR A 182 -9.99 28.16 -19.25
C THR A 182 -8.54 27.71 -19.19
N MET A 183 -8.33 26.46 -18.76
CA MET A 183 -7.03 25.82 -18.80
C MET A 183 -6.79 25.12 -20.14
N VAL A 184 -5.56 25.19 -20.63
CA VAL A 184 -5.06 24.44 -21.78
C VAL A 184 -3.78 23.70 -21.39
N MET A 185 -3.56 22.54 -22.00
CA MET A 185 -2.38 21.72 -21.74
C MET A 185 -1.82 21.17 -23.04
N GLY A 186 -0.50 21.21 -23.18
CA GLY A 186 0.20 20.67 -24.35
C GLY A 186 1.44 21.48 -24.72
N PRO A 187 2.09 21.18 -25.85
CA PRO A 187 3.29 21.90 -26.27
C PRO A 187 3.04 23.39 -26.52
N GLU A 188 3.85 24.24 -25.89
CA GLU A 188 3.85 25.70 -26.09
C GLU A 188 5.26 26.15 -26.47
N THR A 189 5.41 26.89 -27.57
CA THR A 189 6.72 27.25 -28.14
C THR A 189 6.93 28.75 -28.15
N PHE A 190 8.03 29.19 -27.56
CA PHE A 190 8.52 30.57 -27.68
C PHE A 190 9.32 30.77 -28.96
N SER A 191 9.11 31.90 -29.62
CA SER A 191 9.99 32.42 -30.66
C SER A 191 10.12 33.93 -30.54
N GLY A 192 11.28 34.48 -30.90
CA GLY A 192 11.42 35.94 -30.96
C GLY A 192 12.48 36.43 -31.93
N THR A 193 12.46 37.72 -32.20
CA THR A 193 13.39 38.42 -33.09
C THR A 193 13.89 39.69 -32.43
N ILE A 194 15.19 39.93 -32.53
CA ILE A 194 15.90 41.15 -32.15
C ILE A 194 16.16 41.93 -33.43
N THR A 195 15.91 43.24 -33.43
CA THR A 195 16.29 44.16 -34.51
C THR A 195 16.95 45.42 -33.97
N ASP A 196 18.00 45.90 -34.63
CA ASP A 196 18.61 47.22 -34.37
C ASP A 196 18.11 48.31 -35.33
N GLY A 197 17.08 47.99 -36.14
CA GLY A 197 16.58 48.81 -37.24
C GLY A 197 17.11 48.42 -38.63
N THR A 198 18.21 47.66 -38.74
CA THR A 198 18.84 47.24 -40.01
C THR A 198 19.20 45.76 -40.08
N ALA A 199 19.65 45.16 -38.97
CA ALA A 199 19.95 43.75 -38.80
C ALA A 199 18.87 43.06 -37.98
N THR A 200 18.72 41.75 -38.18
CA THR A 200 17.81 40.91 -37.40
C THR A 200 18.51 39.66 -36.91
N ARG A 201 18.23 39.24 -35.67
CA ARG A 201 18.73 37.99 -35.07
C ARG A 201 17.61 37.28 -34.34
N SER A 202 17.64 35.96 -34.29
CA SER A 202 16.70 35.20 -33.47
C SER A 202 16.94 35.47 -31.99
N LEU A 203 15.87 35.77 -31.26
CA LEU A 203 15.81 35.65 -29.80
C LEU A 203 15.40 34.22 -29.47
N THR A 204 16.21 33.52 -28.69
CA THR A 204 16.01 32.09 -28.41
C THR A 204 15.07 31.88 -27.22
N SER A 205 15.13 32.75 -26.22
CA SER A 205 14.39 32.58 -24.97
C SER A 205 14.28 33.88 -24.17
N VAL A 206 13.54 33.82 -23.07
CA VAL A 206 13.50 34.83 -22.00
C VAL A 206 13.96 34.16 -20.71
N ASN A 207 14.94 34.76 -20.02
CA ASN A 207 15.49 34.32 -18.74
C ASN A 207 15.93 32.84 -18.70
N THR A 208 16.46 32.33 -19.82
CA THR A 208 17.02 30.96 -19.92
C THR A 208 18.52 31.05 -20.19
N VAL A 209 19.27 31.33 -19.12
CA VAL A 209 20.73 31.53 -19.20
C VAL A 209 21.50 30.32 -19.74
N ASN A 210 20.95 29.10 -19.64
CA ASN A 210 21.59 27.90 -20.16
C ASN A 210 21.60 27.85 -21.70
N ASP A 211 20.68 28.54 -22.38
CA ASP A 211 20.62 28.57 -23.86
C ASP A 211 21.81 29.31 -24.47
N VAL A 212 22.36 30.29 -23.74
CA VAL A 212 23.45 31.14 -24.26
C VAL A 212 24.70 30.32 -24.53
N ALA A 213 24.91 29.23 -23.78
CA ALA A 213 26.04 28.33 -23.93
C ALA A 213 26.09 27.64 -25.31
N SER A 214 24.92 27.48 -25.94
CA SER A 214 24.73 26.91 -27.27
C SER A 214 24.82 27.94 -28.40
N GLY A 215 25.09 29.22 -28.09
CA GLY A 215 25.15 30.32 -29.06
C GLY A 215 23.82 31.06 -29.25
N GLY A 216 22.79 30.70 -28.48
CA GLY A 216 21.52 31.43 -28.41
C GLY A 216 21.65 32.80 -27.73
N ILE A 217 20.62 33.62 -27.87
CA ILE A 217 20.47 34.88 -27.15
C ILE A 217 19.20 34.81 -26.32
N THR A 218 19.29 35.16 -25.04
CA THR A 218 18.15 35.22 -24.13
C THR A 218 17.89 36.67 -23.72
N GLU A 219 16.62 37.07 -23.65
CA GLU A 219 16.22 38.33 -23.05
C GLU A 219 16.33 38.21 -21.53
N VAL A 220 16.90 39.24 -20.90
CA VAL A 220 17.07 39.32 -19.45
C VAL A 220 16.12 40.38 -18.91
N THR A 221 15.23 40.00 -18.01
CA THR A 221 14.34 40.92 -17.29
C THR A 221 14.72 41.00 -15.81
N ALA A 222 14.06 41.88 -15.05
CA ALA A 222 14.27 41.98 -13.61
C ALA A 222 13.90 40.69 -12.84
N ASP A 223 13.03 39.87 -13.43
CA ASP A 223 12.49 38.64 -12.85
C ASP A 223 13.52 37.51 -12.76
N LEU A 224 14.61 37.57 -13.55
CA LEU A 224 15.69 36.58 -13.46
C LEU A 224 16.36 36.56 -12.08
N GLY A 225 16.45 37.72 -11.42
CA GLY A 225 17.31 37.91 -10.25
C GLY A 225 18.80 38.00 -10.58
N GLU A 226 19.63 38.09 -9.55
CA GLU A 226 21.10 38.00 -9.74
C GLU A 226 21.48 36.56 -10.08
N THR A 227 22.19 36.37 -11.19
CA THR A 227 22.60 35.05 -11.67
C THR A 227 24.13 34.96 -11.76
N PRO A 228 24.81 34.48 -10.72
CA PRO A 228 26.23 34.18 -10.79
C PRO A 228 26.50 32.86 -11.53
N GLY A 229 27.75 32.66 -11.94
CA GLY A 229 28.24 31.36 -12.39
C GLY A 229 27.77 30.94 -13.77
N LEU A 230 27.69 31.87 -14.73
CA LEU A 230 27.39 31.53 -16.13
C LEU A 230 28.38 30.49 -16.66
N SER A 231 27.85 29.50 -17.39
CA SER A 231 28.63 28.37 -17.90
C SER A 231 29.71 28.77 -18.93
N LYS A 232 29.57 29.95 -19.55
CA LYS A 232 30.56 30.57 -20.45
C LYS A 232 30.58 32.08 -20.23
N PRO A 233 31.75 32.74 -20.35
CA PRO A 233 31.82 34.19 -20.47
C PRO A 233 30.90 34.66 -21.60
N SER A 234 30.05 35.64 -21.29
CA SER A 234 28.96 36.09 -22.16
C SER A 234 29.06 37.60 -22.44
N THR A 235 28.34 38.08 -23.45
CA THR A 235 28.09 39.49 -23.68
C THR A 235 26.71 39.83 -23.14
N LEU A 236 26.63 40.85 -22.29
CA LEU A 236 25.39 41.37 -21.72
C LEU A 236 25.18 42.80 -22.21
N VAL A 237 24.08 43.02 -22.92
CA VAL A 237 23.61 44.35 -23.35
C VAL A 237 22.48 44.75 -22.41
N ILE A 238 22.53 45.93 -21.80
CA ILE A 238 21.50 46.42 -20.88
C ILE A 238 21.02 47.77 -21.37
N GLY A 239 19.73 48.04 -21.23
CA GLY A 239 19.21 49.38 -21.45
C GLY A 239 17.86 49.63 -20.81
N HIS A 240 17.32 50.83 -21.06
CA HIS A 240 16.03 51.24 -20.52
C HIS A 240 14.91 50.92 -21.51
N SER A 241 13.81 50.34 -20.99
CA SER A 241 12.71 49.83 -21.79
C SER A 241 12.00 50.93 -22.59
N THR A 242 11.58 50.59 -23.81
CA THR A 242 10.70 51.38 -24.67
C THR A 242 9.54 50.51 -25.17
N ASP A 243 8.59 51.11 -25.88
CA ASP A 243 7.49 50.33 -26.47
C ASP A 243 8.03 49.38 -27.56
N GLY A 244 7.92 48.07 -27.32
CA GLY A 244 8.43 47.02 -28.21
C GLY A 244 9.95 46.77 -28.16
N GLY A 245 10.67 47.19 -27.10
CA GLY A 245 12.10 46.94 -26.99
C GLY A 245 12.81 47.76 -25.90
N PHE A 246 14.05 48.19 -26.17
CA PHE A 246 14.82 49.06 -25.26
C PHE A 246 15.87 49.92 -26.00
N VAL A 247 16.34 50.97 -25.34
CA VAL A 247 17.50 51.76 -25.80
C VAL A 247 18.73 51.34 -25.00
N VAL A 248 19.80 50.94 -25.69
CA VAL A 248 21.02 50.41 -25.07
C VAL A 248 21.69 51.48 -24.20
N ASP A 249 21.88 51.18 -22.92
CA ASP A 249 22.67 51.99 -22.00
C ASP A 249 24.14 51.52 -22.00
N ASP A 250 24.36 50.20 -22.01
CA ASP A 250 25.69 49.60 -21.82
C ASP A 250 25.82 48.23 -22.50
N VAL A 251 27.05 47.90 -22.91
CA VAL A 251 27.43 46.62 -23.55
C VAL A 251 28.66 46.07 -22.86
N GLN A 252 28.50 44.95 -22.18
CA GLN A 252 29.53 44.34 -21.33
C GLN A 252 29.95 42.99 -21.88
N ALA A 253 31.22 42.86 -22.29
CA ALA A 253 31.78 41.61 -22.77
C ALA A 253 32.47 40.81 -21.65
N GLY A 254 32.41 39.49 -21.73
CA GLY A 254 33.11 38.58 -20.81
C GLY A 254 32.47 38.48 -19.43
N VAL A 255 31.19 38.81 -19.29
CA VAL A 255 30.48 38.69 -18.01
C VAL A 255 30.31 37.23 -17.62
N THR A 256 30.48 36.95 -16.33
CA THR A 256 30.27 35.62 -15.73
C THR A 256 29.14 35.62 -14.72
N THR A 257 28.56 36.79 -14.46
CA THR A 257 27.42 37.03 -13.56
C THR A 257 26.49 38.03 -14.22
N VAL A 258 25.19 37.75 -14.20
CA VAL A 258 24.15 38.70 -14.60
C VAL A 258 23.68 39.42 -13.34
N PRO A 259 23.81 40.75 -13.24
CA PRO A 259 23.29 41.50 -12.11
C PRO A 259 21.76 41.51 -12.13
N ARG A 260 21.13 41.65 -10.96
CA ARG A 260 19.68 41.91 -10.88
C ARG A 260 19.35 43.24 -11.57
N LEU A 261 18.52 43.20 -12.60
CA LEU A 261 18.06 44.41 -13.28
C LEU A 261 16.98 45.12 -12.45
N THR A 262 16.99 46.46 -12.49
CA THR A 262 15.93 47.27 -11.89
C THR A 262 14.72 47.35 -12.83
N THR A 263 13.53 47.55 -12.27
CA THR A 263 12.30 47.77 -13.05
C THR A 263 12.49 48.85 -14.13
N GLY A 264 11.96 48.59 -15.33
CA GLY A 264 12.12 49.48 -16.50
C GLY A 264 13.45 49.33 -17.24
N ARG A 265 14.24 48.30 -16.91
CA ARG A 265 15.41 47.87 -17.69
C ARG A 265 15.19 46.49 -18.30
N LEU A 266 15.78 46.29 -19.47
CA LEU A 266 15.86 45.01 -20.17
C LEU A 266 17.32 44.75 -20.57
N GLY A 267 17.62 43.51 -20.88
CA GLY A 267 18.90 43.15 -21.46
C GLY A 267 18.84 41.99 -22.44
N LEU A 268 19.94 41.79 -23.15
CA LEU A 268 20.18 40.63 -24.01
C LEU A 268 21.49 39.98 -23.57
N LEU A 269 21.45 38.69 -23.30
CA LEU A 269 22.61 37.89 -22.92
C LEU A 269 22.88 36.83 -23.97
N GLY A 270 24.13 36.73 -24.42
CA GLY A 270 24.57 35.70 -25.36
C GLY A 270 26.01 35.30 -25.12
N ALA A 271 26.36 34.05 -25.39
CA ALA A 271 27.75 33.58 -25.49
C ALA A 271 28.04 33.09 -26.91
N GLY A 272 29.31 32.77 -27.20
CA GLY A 272 29.73 32.30 -28.53
C GLY A 272 29.24 33.24 -29.64
N ASP A 273 28.64 32.67 -30.69
CA ASP A 273 28.12 33.40 -31.85
C ASP A 273 27.07 34.46 -31.47
N GLY A 274 26.19 34.16 -30.51
CA GLY A 274 25.19 35.12 -30.03
C GLY A 274 25.82 36.29 -29.30
N GLY A 275 26.78 36.01 -28.40
CA GLY A 275 27.52 37.04 -27.67
C GLY A 275 28.42 37.90 -28.56
N GLN A 276 29.04 37.30 -29.57
CA GLN A 276 29.80 38.03 -30.59
C GLN A 276 28.89 38.95 -31.39
N TRP A 277 27.74 38.46 -31.85
CA TRP A 277 26.78 39.28 -32.59
C TRP A 277 26.31 40.47 -31.76
N LEU A 278 25.98 40.28 -30.47
CA LEU A 278 25.59 41.35 -29.56
C LEU A 278 26.68 42.43 -29.45
N GLY A 279 27.94 42.03 -29.26
CA GLY A 279 29.06 42.96 -29.09
C GLY A 279 29.48 43.67 -30.38
N ASP A 280 29.36 43.01 -31.53
CA ASP A 280 29.73 43.58 -32.84
C ASP A 280 28.62 44.48 -33.42
N THR A 281 27.35 44.25 -33.03
CA THR A 281 26.18 44.90 -33.65
C THR A 281 25.60 46.01 -32.79
N LEU A 282 25.47 45.81 -31.47
CA LEU A 282 24.76 46.75 -30.58
C LEU A 282 25.74 47.66 -29.85
N HIS A 283 25.39 48.95 -29.76
CA HIS A 283 26.17 50.01 -29.14
C HIS A 283 25.29 50.89 -28.25
N THR A 284 25.89 51.56 -27.25
CA THR A 284 25.17 52.53 -26.41
C THR A 284 24.46 53.59 -27.26
N GLY A 285 23.17 53.78 -26.99
CA GLY A 285 22.28 54.69 -27.72
C GLY A 285 21.46 54.03 -28.82
N ASP A 286 21.77 52.78 -29.22
CA ASP A 286 20.99 52.06 -30.22
C ASP A 286 19.58 51.74 -29.70
N THR A 287 18.60 51.81 -30.60
CA THR A 287 17.23 51.37 -30.31
C THR A 287 17.08 49.92 -30.78
N VAL A 288 16.87 49.02 -29.82
CA VAL A 288 16.68 47.59 -30.07
C VAL A 288 15.20 47.27 -30.01
N GLY A 289 14.64 46.76 -31.11
CA GLY A 289 13.30 46.19 -31.15
C GLY A 289 13.32 44.71 -30.80
N ILE A 290 12.37 44.28 -29.98
CA ILE A 290 12.14 42.89 -29.60
C ILE A 290 10.71 42.54 -29.98
N THR A 291 10.54 41.43 -30.70
CA THR A 291 9.22 40.86 -30.97
C THR A 291 9.24 39.40 -30.53
N THR A 292 8.28 39.02 -29.70
CA THR A 292 8.13 37.65 -29.19
C THR A 292 6.76 37.10 -29.54
N GLN A 293 6.67 35.78 -29.66
CA GLN A 293 5.45 35.07 -29.95
C GLN A 293 5.44 33.71 -29.26
N LEU A 294 4.26 33.33 -28.77
CA LEU A 294 3.90 32.00 -28.30
C LEU A 294 3.00 31.30 -29.35
N SER A 295 3.09 29.97 -29.42
CA SER A 295 2.32 29.12 -30.30
C SER A 295 2.17 27.71 -29.70
N PRO A 296 0.97 27.09 -29.79
CA PRO A 296 -0.21 27.58 -30.51
C PRO A 296 -1.04 28.61 -29.74
N ASP A 297 -0.93 28.71 -28.42
CA ASP A 297 -1.78 29.57 -27.60
C ASP A 297 -1.10 30.92 -27.30
N ASN A 298 -1.36 31.91 -28.17
CA ASN A 298 -0.70 33.22 -28.10
C ASN A 298 -1.30 34.22 -27.10
N ASP A 299 -2.31 33.82 -26.32
CA ASP A 299 -3.06 34.66 -25.39
C ASP A 299 -3.09 34.15 -23.94
N VAL A 300 -2.27 33.15 -23.61
CA VAL A 300 -2.17 32.65 -22.22
C VAL A 300 -1.73 33.74 -21.26
N THR A 301 -2.42 33.85 -20.13
CA THR A 301 -2.14 34.82 -19.06
C THR A 301 -1.35 34.21 -17.92
N GLN A 302 -1.39 32.89 -17.80
CA GLN A 302 -0.61 32.11 -16.85
C GLN A 302 -0.05 30.92 -17.62
N LEU A 303 1.16 30.49 -17.30
CA LEU A 303 1.73 29.23 -17.79
C LEU A 303 2.74 28.72 -16.78
N ILE A 304 2.76 27.41 -16.59
CA ILE A 304 3.80 26.72 -15.82
C ILE A 304 4.14 25.40 -16.53
N SER A 305 5.42 25.04 -16.55
CA SER A 305 5.86 23.74 -17.01
C SER A 305 5.62 22.66 -15.96
N GLY A 306 5.36 21.43 -16.42
CA GLY A 306 5.36 20.25 -15.59
C GLY A 306 6.53 19.32 -15.94
N VAL A 307 6.37 18.04 -15.60
CA VAL A 307 7.38 16.99 -15.80
C VAL A 307 7.06 16.12 -17.00
N ASP A 308 5.78 15.74 -17.15
CA ASP A 308 5.31 14.75 -18.12
C ASP A 308 3.82 14.97 -18.46
N MET A 309 3.39 14.56 -19.65
CA MET A 309 1.97 14.53 -20.02
C MET A 309 1.37 13.13 -19.79
N LEU A 310 0.66 12.97 -18.68
CA LEU A 310 0.08 11.70 -18.22
C LEU A 310 -1.12 11.22 -19.03
N VAL A 311 -1.99 12.16 -19.44
CA VAL A 311 -3.27 11.84 -20.08
C VAL A 311 -3.44 12.67 -21.34
N LYS A 312 -3.85 12.02 -22.43
CA LYS A 312 -4.16 12.65 -23.71
C LYS A 312 -5.41 12.04 -24.31
N ASP A 313 -6.34 12.91 -24.72
CA ASP A 313 -7.63 12.52 -25.29
C ASP A 313 -8.45 11.56 -24.41
N GLY A 314 -8.39 11.75 -23.09
CA GLY A 314 -9.09 10.95 -22.08
C GLY A 314 -8.51 9.55 -21.86
N LYS A 315 -7.24 9.32 -22.24
CA LYS A 315 -6.54 8.05 -22.07
C LYS A 315 -5.15 8.27 -21.50
N VAL A 316 -4.65 7.29 -20.76
CA VAL A 316 -3.25 7.24 -20.33
C VAL A 316 -2.34 7.41 -21.55
N TYR A 317 -1.33 8.26 -21.43
CA TYR A 317 -0.41 8.63 -22.48
C TYR A 317 1.03 8.55 -21.98
N GLN A 318 1.92 8.13 -22.87
CA GLN A 318 3.35 8.04 -22.62
C GLN A 318 4.02 9.16 -23.43
N ASP A 319 4.41 10.23 -22.75
CA ASP A 319 5.00 11.42 -23.37
C ASP A 319 6.46 11.15 -23.76
N PRO A 320 6.83 11.19 -25.05
CA PRO A 320 8.20 10.97 -25.48
C PRO A 320 9.15 12.14 -25.13
N THR A 321 8.62 13.26 -24.63
CA THR A 321 9.38 14.48 -24.30
C THR A 321 9.53 14.71 -22.80
N GLY A 322 8.74 14.00 -21.99
CA GLY A 322 8.77 14.06 -20.54
C GLY A 322 9.89 13.23 -19.92
N THR A 323 10.18 13.51 -18.66
CA THR A 323 11.17 12.77 -17.86
C THR A 323 10.62 12.48 -16.46
N PRO A 324 9.56 11.66 -16.36
CA PRO A 324 8.95 11.34 -15.08
C PRO A 324 9.89 10.48 -14.22
N PRO A 325 9.72 10.47 -12.88
CA PRO A 325 10.48 9.60 -12.00
C PRO A 325 10.12 8.13 -12.26
N SER A 326 11.05 7.23 -11.91
CA SER A 326 10.78 5.79 -11.94
C SER A 326 10.20 5.31 -10.60
N GLY A 327 9.38 4.25 -10.63
CA GLY A 327 8.83 3.64 -9.41
C GLY A 327 7.68 4.44 -8.80
N ALA A 328 7.24 4.01 -7.62
CA ALA A 328 6.17 4.69 -6.90
C ALA A 328 6.73 5.84 -6.05
N ASN A 329 6.10 7.01 -6.12
CA ASN A 329 6.48 8.21 -5.38
C ASN A 329 5.23 8.96 -4.88
N PRO A 330 5.39 9.89 -3.92
CA PRO A 330 4.47 11.01 -3.79
C PRO A 330 4.44 11.78 -5.11
N GLU A 331 3.25 12.16 -5.59
CA GLU A 331 3.10 12.82 -6.89
C GLU A 331 2.13 14.00 -6.83
N THR A 332 2.45 15.06 -7.57
CA THR A 332 1.56 16.19 -7.82
C THR A 332 1.10 16.16 -9.27
N ALA A 333 -0.21 16.24 -9.51
CA ALA A 333 -0.74 16.22 -10.87
C ALA A 333 -1.99 17.09 -11.05
N VAL A 334 -2.18 17.58 -12.27
CA VAL A 334 -3.38 18.35 -12.64
C VAL A 334 -4.02 17.73 -13.87
N GLY A 335 -5.30 17.39 -13.78
CA GLY A 335 -6.14 16.98 -14.90
C GLY A 335 -7.20 18.02 -15.22
N ILE A 336 -7.52 18.20 -16.50
CA ILE A 336 -8.57 19.11 -16.97
C ILE A 336 -9.62 18.37 -17.81
N THR A 337 -10.85 18.86 -17.79
CA THR A 337 -11.90 18.40 -18.69
C THR A 337 -11.60 18.81 -20.13
N LYS A 338 -12.26 18.15 -21.10
CA LYS A 338 -12.07 18.40 -22.53
C LYS A 338 -12.24 19.87 -22.96
N ASP A 339 -13.10 20.59 -22.26
CA ASP A 339 -13.37 22.01 -22.50
C ASP A 339 -12.48 22.96 -21.70
N GLY A 340 -11.57 22.44 -20.87
CA GLY A 340 -10.66 23.23 -20.04
C GLY A 340 -11.34 24.02 -18.93
N LYS A 341 -12.62 23.76 -18.65
CA LYS A 341 -13.45 24.54 -17.70
C LYS A 341 -13.50 23.97 -16.30
N HIS A 342 -13.04 22.74 -16.10
CA HIS A 342 -12.93 22.14 -14.79
C HIS A 342 -11.56 21.50 -14.66
N ALA A 343 -10.98 21.61 -13.46
CA ALA A 343 -9.70 20.99 -13.14
C ALA A 343 -9.82 20.13 -11.88
N ILE A 344 -9.02 19.08 -11.86
CA ILE A 344 -8.81 18.18 -10.72
C ILE A 344 -7.31 18.27 -10.44
N VAL A 345 -6.96 18.84 -9.29
CA VAL A 345 -5.57 18.98 -8.83
C VAL A 345 -5.39 18.01 -7.68
N VAL A 346 -4.34 17.20 -7.72
CA VAL A 346 -4.07 16.20 -6.70
C VAL A 346 -2.66 16.30 -6.16
N ALA A 347 -2.55 16.05 -4.86
CA ALA A 347 -1.32 15.67 -4.20
C ALA A 347 -1.52 14.28 -3.62
N ILE A 348 -0.71 13.33 -4.08
CA ILE A 348 -0.72 11.94 -3.67
C ILE A 348 0.44 11.76 -2.68
N ASP A 349 0.12 11.40 -1.44
CA ASP A 349 1.13 11.13 -0.43
C ASP A 349 1.88 9.83 -0.77
N GLY A 350 3.12 9.68 -0.29
CA GLY A 350 3.93 8.50 -0.57
C GLY A 350 5.14 8.36 0.36
N HIS A 351 5.96 7.34 0.10
CA HIS A 351 7.13 6.96 0.92
C HIS A 351 6.79 6.55 2.37
N GLY A 352 5.51 6.34 2.68
CA GLY A 352 5.06 5.67 3.89
C GLY A 352 5.02 4.14 3.75
N GLY A 353 4.63 3.45 4.82
CA GLY A 353 4.33 2.02 4.77
C GLY A 353 3.00 1.74 4.05
N ALA A 354 2.76 0.47 3.71
CA ALA A 354 1.55 -0.01 3.05
C ALA A 354 0.23 0.36 3.75
N SER A 355 0.22 0.66 5.06
CA SER A 355 -0.99 1.06 5.79
C SER A 355 -1.18 2.59 5.93
N THR A 356 -0.25 3.41 5.44
CA THR A 356 -0.33 4.88 5.49
C THR A 356 -0.52 5.49 4.11
N ALA A 357 0.53 5.55 3.29
CA ALA A 357 0.51 5.96 1.90
C ALA A 357 1.82 5.54 1.22
N PHE A 358 1.77 4.57 0.31
CA PHE A 358 2.98 4.06 -0.36
C PHE A 358 3.45 5.01 -1.49
N GLY A 359 2.52 5.65 -2.18
CA GLY A 359 2.76 6.44 -3.39
C GLY A 359 2.38 5.67 -4.65
N VAL A 360 2.48 6.35 -5.79
CA VAL A 360 2.01 5.83 -7.09
C VAL A 360 3.08 6.01 -8.17
N THR A 361 3.04 5.17 -9.21
CA THR A 361 3.80 5.44 -10.44
C THR A 361 3.11 6.52 -11.29
N PRO A 362 3.82 7.14 -12.25
CA PRO A 362 3.20 8.06 -13.21
C PRO A 362 1.98 7.46 -13.94
N GLU A 363 2.03 6.18 -14.33
CA GLU A 363 0.93 5.48 -14.98
C GLU A 363 -0.29 5.27 -14.06
N GLN A 364 -0.04 5.05 -12.77
CA GLN A 364 -1.08 4.96 -11.75
C GLN A 364 -1.72 6.33 -11.50
N ALA A 365 -0.92 7.40 -11.40
CA ALA A 365 -1.45 8.77 -11.33
C ALA A 365 -2.32 9.10 -12.57
N ALA A 366 -1.88 8.70 -13.77
CA ALA A 366 -2.65 8.85 -14.99
C ALA A 366 -3.99 8.11 -14.94
N GLY A 367 -3.98 6.84 -14.51
CA GLY A 367 -5.18 6.01 -14.36
C GLY A 367 -6.19 6.60 -13.38
N TYR A 368 -5.70 7.14 -12.26
CA TYR A 368 -6.52 7.89 -11.31
C TYR A 368 -7.18 9.11 -11.98
N LEU A 369 -6.41 9.96 -12.66
CA LEU A 369 -6.95 11.16 -13.30
C LEU A 369 -7.99 10.83 -14.38
N VAL A 370 -7.78 9.76 -15.16
CA VAL A 370 -8.77 9.25 -16.12
C VAL A 370 -10.05 8.79 -15.41
N ALA A 371 -9.94 8.01 -14.32
CA ALA A 371 -11.10 7.57 -13.52
C ALA A 371 -11.90 8.75 -12.95
N HIS A 372 -11.24 9.87 -12.67
CA HIS A 372 -11.87 11.11 -12.21
C HIS A 372 -12.30 12.06 -13.34
N GLY A 373 -12.18 11.65 -14.62
CA GLY A 373 -12.74 12.35 -15.78
C GLY A 373 -11.80 13.36 -16.46
N ALA A 374 -10.49 13.30 -16.21
CA ALA A 374 -9.52 14.11 -16.93
C ALA A 374 -9.46 13.71 -18.41
N TYR A 375 -9.54 14.69 -19.31
CA TYR A 375 -9.31 14.53 -20.74
C TYR A 375 -7.84 14.79 -21.12
N THR A 376 -7.18 15.66 -20.37
CA THR A 376 -5.75 15.94 -20.47
C THR A 376 -5.21 16.14 -19.07
N ALA A 377 -4.02 15.63 -18.79
CA ALA A 377 -3.41 15.78 -17.48
C ALA A 377 -1.88 15.80 -17.56
N LEU A 378 -1.28 16.56 -16.66
CA LEU A 378 0.17 16.70 -16.52
C LEU A 378 0.62 16.28 -15.13
N LEU A 379 1.82 15.69 -15.07
CA LEU A 379 2.59 15.46 -13.86
C LEU A 379 3.43 16.71 -13.55
N PHE A 380 3.58 17.04 -12.29
CA PHE A 380 4.44 18.12 -11.75
C PHE A 380 5.53 17.52 -10.86
N ASP A 381 6.37 18.35 -10.24
CA ASP A 381 7.43 17.86 -9.36
C ASP A 381 6.85 17.01 -8.21
N GLY A 382 7.44 15.84 -8.02
CA GLY A 382 6.98 14.79 -7.10
C GLY A 382 7.91 14.64 -5.90
N GLY A 383 7.86 13.47 -5.26
CA GLY A 383 8.69 13.18 -4.08
C GLY A 383 8.46 14.20 -2.95
N GLY A 384 9.53 14.61 -2.28
CA GLY A 384 9.48 15.60 -1.20
C GLY A 384 8.92 16.97 -1.59
N SER A 385 8.88 17.29 -2.88
CA SER A 385 8.27 18.54 -3.37
C SER A 385 6.74 18.51 -3.34
N THR A 386 6.11 17.32 -3.30
CA THR A 386 4.65 17.17 -3.30
C THR A 386 4.03 17.85 -2.08
N GLY A 387 3.36 18.97 -2.34
CA GLY A 387 2.72 19.78 -1.32
C GLY A 387 1.41 20.36 -1.80
N MET A 388 0.34 20.18 -1.05
CA MET A 388 -0.94 20.85 -1.25
C MET A 388 -1.29 21.68 -0.04
N VAL A 389 -1.68 22.92 -0.30
CA VAL A 389 -2.24 23.83 0.70
C VAL A 389 -3.69 24.13 0.37
N SER A 390 -4.54 24.19 1.39
CA SER A 390 -5.96 24.51 1.23
C SER A 390 -6.47 25.23 2.46
N ARG A 391 -7.31 26.23 2.23
CA ARG A 391 -7.95 26.98 3.30
C ARG A 391 -9.17 26.23 3.81
N ALA A 392 -9.16 25.90 5.09
CA ALA A 392 -10.34 25.37 5.77
C ALA A 392 -11.51 26.38 5.70
N PRO A 393 -12.77 25.94 5.71
CA PRO A 393 -13.92 26.83 5.67
C PRO A 393 -13.85 27.96 6.71
N GLY A 394 -13.84 29.20 6.22
CA GLY A 394 -13.78 30.42 7.04
C GLY A 394 -12.43 30.73 7.71
N ALA A 395 -11.37 29.95 7.46
CA ALA A 395 -10.00 30.34 7.78
C ALA A 395 -9.52 31.43 6.83
N ASP A 396 -8.60 32.31 7.26
CA ASP A 396 -8.07 33.42 6.47
C ASP A 396 -6.81 33.05 5.66
N ARG A 397 -6.15 31.94 5.98
CA ARG A 397 -4.96 31.41 5.30
C ARG A 397 -5.14 29.96 4.87
N ALA A 398 -4.40 29.55 3.84
CA ALA A 398 -4.26 28.16 3.45
C ALA A 398 -3.16 27.50 4.29
N ASP A 399 -3.39 26.28 4.75
CA ASP A 399 -2.41 25.47 5.48
C ASP A 399 -2.15 24.17 4.69
N VAL A 400 -1.03 23.49 4.96
CA VAL A 400 -0.69 22.19 4.34
C VAL A 400 -1.74 21.14 4.71
N VAL A 401 -2.26 20.41 3.72
CA VAL A 401 -3.33 19.42 3.90
C VAL A 401 -2.91 17.98 3.58
N ASN A 402 -1.82 17.78 2.85
CA ASN A 402 -1.24 16.47 2.58
C ASN A 402 -0.16 16.13 3.62
N THR A 403 0.45 14.95 3.53
CA THR A 403 1.59 14.54 4.36
C THR A 403 2.87 14.66 3.55
N PRO A 404 3.69 15.72 3.74
CA PRO A 404 4.96 15.83 3.04
C PRO A 404 5.88 14.64 3.35
N SER A 405 6.66 14.18 2.37
CA SER A 405 7.45 12.95 2.53
C SER A 405 8.85 13.15 3.11
N ASP A 406 9.33 14.40 3.21
CA ASP A 406 10.68 14.66 3.72
C ASP A 406 10.78 14.40 5.23
N LEU A 407 11.80 13.61 5.61
CA LEU A 407 12.09 13.25 6.99
C LEU A 407 13.27 14.07 7.55
N PRO A 408 13.33 14.29 8.88
CA PRO A 408 12.39 13.84 9.90
C PRO A 408 11.15 14.75 10.01
N GLY A 409 9.99 14.15 10.32
CA GLY A 409 8.80 14.89 10.72
C GLY A 409 7.84 15.30 9.60
N ASN A 410 7.96 14.71 8.41
CA ASN A 410 7.06 14.96 7.28
C ASN A 410 7.01 16.47 6.92
N THR A 411 8.19 17.06 6.70
CA THR A 411 8.36 18.50 6.52
C THR A 411 8.08 18.95 5.09
N GLU A 412 7.37 20.07 4.95
CA GLU A 412 7.15 20.70 3.64
C GLU A 412 8.47 21.21 3.05
N ARG A 413 8.78 20.80 1.81
CA ARG A 413 10.00 21.20 1.10
C ARG A 413 9.85 22.59 0.46
N PRO A 414 10.86 23.46 0.57
CA PRO A 414 10.98 24.65 -0.27
C PRO A 414 11.15 24.29 -1.76
N VAL A 415 10.33 24.86 -2.63
CA VAL A 415 10.32 24.62 -4.09
C VAL A 415 10.48 25.94 -4.85
N ALA A 416 10.71 25.86 -6.17
CA ALA A 416 10.95 27.05 -7.00
C ALA A 416 9.67 27.80 -7.41
N ASP A 417 8.55 27.11 -7.56
CA ASP A 417 7.28 27.70 -8.01
C ASP A 417 6.05 26.83 -7.64
N GLY A 418 4.85 27.36 -7.92
CA GLY A 418 3.60 26.64 -7.69
C GLY A 418 2.37 27.19 -8.39
N ILE A 419 1.30 26.38 -8.38
CA ILE A 419 -0.01 26.67 -8.97
C ILE A 419 -0.99 27.01 -7.86
N PHE A 420 -1.51 28.24 -7.87
CA PHE A 420 -2.35 28.75 -6.79
C PHE A 420 -3.73 29.22 -7.27
N PHE A 421 -4.72 29.01 -6.43
CA PHE A 421 -6.11 29.41 -6.62
C PHE A 421 -6.45 30.59 -5.74
N TYR A 422 -7.23 31.52 -6.27
CA TYR A 422 -7.58 32.80 -5.63
C TYR A 422 -9.08 33.04 -5.73
N SER A 423 -9.64 33.67 -4.68
CA SER A 423 -10.95 34.31 -4.80
C SER A 423 -10.79 35.70 -5.43
N THR A 424 -11.71 36.11 -6.31
CA THR A 424 -11.75 37.48 -6.84
C THR A 424 -12.40 38.48 -5.89
N ALA A 425 -12.86 38.03 -4.71
CA ALA A 425 -13.35 38.93 -3.66
C ALA A 425 -12.20 39.79 -3.13
N LYS A 426 -12.33 41.11 -3.27
CA LYS A 426 -11.31 42.07 -2.82
C LYS A 426 -11.26 42.23 -1.30
N GLU A 427 -12.40 42.06 -0.65
CA GLU A 427 -12.57 42.20 0.80
C GLU A 427 -13.61 41.20 1.29
N ALA A 428 -13.53 40.85 2.58
CA ALA A 428 -14.48 39.96 3.23
C ALA A 428 -15.90 40.56 3.22
N GLY A 429 -16.88 39.82 2.71
CA GLY A 429 -18.29 40.22 2.74
C GLY A 429 -18.95 40.04 4.12
N PRO A 430 -20.16 40.57 4.33
CA PRO A 430 -20.91 40.29 5.56
C PRO A 430 -21.24 38.80 5.66
N ALA A 431 -21.26 38.28 6.88
CA ALA A 431 -21.62 36.88 7.13
C ALA A 431 -23.04 36.59 6.64
N VAL A 432 -23.16 35.60 5.75
CA VAL A 432 -24.45 35.02 5.34
C VAL A 432 -24.74 33.72 6.09
N GLN A 433 -23.69 33.12 6.66
CA GLN A 433 -23.76 31.88 7.39
C GLN A 433 -22.72 31.86 8.52
N VAL A 434 -23.12 31.31 9.65
CA VAL A 434 -22.23 30.93 10.75
C VAL A 434 -22.39 29.42 10.94
N ARG A 435 -21.28 28.73 11.15
CA ARG A 435 -21.22 27.29 11.43
C ARG A 435 -20.51 27.06 12.75
N VAL A 436 -21.04 26.14 13.52
CA VAL A 436 -20.40 25.57 14.70
C VAL A 436 -20.26 24.09 14.41
N ASN A 437 -19.05 23.54 14.56
CA ASN A 437 -18.76 22.13 14.30
C ASN A 437 -19.27 21.61 12.94
N GLY A 438 -19.16 22.42 11.88
CA GLY A 438 -19.69 22.08 10.56
C GLY A 438 -21.22 21.93 10.48
N GLY A 439 -21.97 22.40 11.48
CA GLY A 439 -23.43 22.23 11.60
C GLY A 439 -23.85 20.91 12.27
N LYS A 440 -22.93 20.23 12.96
CA LYS A 440 -23.20 19.00 13.70
C LYS A 440 -23.36 19.29 15.19
N ALA A 441 -24.15 18.46 15.87
CA ALA A 441 -24.19 18.44 17.33
C ALA A 441 -22.79 18.13 17.90
N VAL A 442 -22.53 18.64 19.11
CA VAL A 442 -21.29 18.39 19.85
C VAL A 442 -21.64 17.49 21.03
N THR A 443 -21.03 16.32 21.09
CA THR A 443 -21.11 15.43 22.25
C THR A 443 -19.70 15.23 22.80
N THR A 444 -19.47 15.52 24.07
CA THR A 444 -18.14 15.45 24.70
C THR A 444 -18.22 15.06 26.18
N VAL A 445 -17.09 15.02 26.87
CA VAL A 445 -16.97 14.77 28.32
C VAL A 445 -16.46 16.02 29.03
N ALA A 446 -16.70 16.11 30.35
CA ALA A 446 -16.12 17.18 31.16
C ALA A 446 -14.64 16.91 31.47
N GLY A 447 -13.89 17.96 31.78
CA GLY A 447 -12.50 17.84 32.26
C GLY A 447 -11.41 18.07 31.22
N GLY A 448 -11.78 18.50 30.01
CA GLY A 448 -10.84 18.87 28.96
C GLY A 448 -11.43 19.86 27.96
N SER A 449 -10.64 20.22 26.96
CA SER A 449 -11.06 21.14 25.91
C SER A 449 -11.00 20.46 24.56
N ILE A 450 -12.11 20.48 23.82
CA ILE A 450 -12.12 20.01 22.44
C ILE A 450 -11.92 21.19 21.48
N PRO A 451 -11.23 21.00 20.34
CA PRO A 451 -11.27 21.99 19.27
C PRO A 451 -12.71 22.10 18.77
N LEU A 452 -13.25 23.31 18.75
CA LEU A 452 -14.57 23.61 18.24
C LEU A 452 -14.45 24.66 17.13
N SER A 453 -14.49 24.18 15.89
CA SER A 453 -14.51 25.06 14.73
C SER A 453 -15.78 25.90 14.73
N VAL A 454 -15.62 27.21 14.87
CA VAL A 454 -16.69 28.20 14.66
C VAL A 454 -16.20 29.19 13.63
N TYR A 455 -16.92 29.26 12.52
CA TYR A 455 -16.54 30.12 11.42
C TYR A 455 -17.76 30.76 10.79
N SER A 456 -17.53 31.89 10.13
CA SER A 456 -18.56 32.58 9.36
C SER A 456 -18.07 32.78 7.95
N VAL A 457 -18.95 32.52 6.99
CA VAL A 457 -18.67 32.71 5.57
C VAL A 457 -19.58 33.74 4.93
N ASP A 458 -19.04 34.42 3.93
CA ASP A 458 -19.78 35.35 3.08
C ASP A 458 -20.49 34.61 1.93
N ARG A 459 -21.12 35.37 1.03
CA ARG A 459 -21.88 34.83 -0.11
C ARG A 459 -21.04 34.04 -1.13
N PHE A 460 -19.71 34.13 -1.07
CA PHE A 460 -18.77 33.41 -1.92
C PHE A 460 -18.05 32.30 -1.15
N ALA A 461 -18.52 31.95 0.05
CA ALA A 461 -17.87 30.99 0.94
C ALA A 461 -16.46 31.41 1.42
N ASN A 462 -16.09 32.69 1.24
CA ASN A 462 -14.88 33.24 1.85
C ASN A 462 -15.12 33.55 3.34
N PRO A 463 -14.07 33.74 4.15
CA PRO A 463 -14.20 34.28 5.49
C PRO A 463 -15.02 35.57 5.48
N ALA A 464 -16.05 35.62 6.31
CA ALA A 464 -16.86 36.81 6.44
C ALA A 464 -16.16 37.88 7.29
N ALA A 465 -16.49 39.14 7.03
CA ALA A 465 -16.06 40.25 7.86
C ALA A 465 -16.66 40.15 9.28
N GLY A 466 -15.94 40.70 10.25
CA GLY A 466 -16.31 40.66 11.67
C GLY A 466 -15.93 39.34 12.34
N THR A 467 -16.34 39.16 13.59
CA THR A 467 -16.01 37.99 14.40
C THR A 467 -17.30 37.34 14.88
N ALA A 468 -17.35 36.01 14.87
CA ALA A 468 -18.47 35.28 15.44
C ALA A 468 -18.48 35.43 16.97
N HIS A 469 -19.61 35.87 17.52
CA HIS A 469 -19.87 35.83 18.95
C HIS A 469 -20.47 34.48 19.31
N VAL A 470 -19.84 33.76 20.23
CA VAL A 470 -20.26 32.43 20.66
C VAL A 470 -20.68 32.47 22.12
N ARG A 471 -21.78 31.81 22.47
CA ARG A 471 -22.18 31.57 23.85
C ARG A 471 -22.74 30.16 24.01
N VAL A 472 -22.58 29.60 25.20
CA VAL A 472 -23.16 28.31 25.59
C VAL A 472 -24.36 28.55 26.52
N GLU A 473 -25.45 27.83 26.32
CA GLU A 473 -26.64 27.87 27.19
C GLU A 473 -26.98 26.46 27.71
N PRO A 474 -27.02 26.23 29.04
CA PRO A 474 -26.69 27.19 30.11
C PRO A 474 -25.18 27.49 30.18
N ALA A 475 -24.81 28.72 30.55
CA ALA A 475 -23.41 29.18 30.54
C ALA A 475 -22.46 28.38 31.47
N GLY A 476 -23.00 27.70 32.47
CA GLY A 476 -22.21 26.82 33.34
C GLY A 476 -21.86 25.45 32.74
N LEU A 477 -22.42 25.09 31.58
CA LEU A 477 -22.19 23.77 30.97
C LEU A 477 -20.79 23.69 30.33
N ALA A 478 -20.41 24.70 29.58
CA ALA A 478 -19.12 24.81 28.90
C ALA A 478 -18.78 26.27 28.61
N THR A 479 -17.49 26.57 28.46
CA THR A 479 -16.99 27.85 27.97
C THR A 479 -16.41 27.68 26.58
N TYR A 480 -16.56 28.71 25.73
CA TYR A 480 -15.90 28.77 24.43
C TYR A 480 -14.93 29.95 24.41
N GLU A 481 -13.66 29.66 24.13
CA GLU A 481 -12.59 30.66 24.05
C GLU A 481 -11.53 30.16 23.06
N ASP A 482 -11.02 31.05 22.21
CA ASP A 482 -9.94 30.77 21.26
C ASP A 482 -10.11 29.47 20.43
N GLY A 483 -11.31 29.24 19.89
CA GLY A 483 -11.59 28.07 19.06
C GLY A 483 -11.72 26.75 19.83
N LYS A 484 -11.73 26.78 21.17
CA LYS A 484 -11.85 25.60 22.02
C LYS A 484 -13.13 25.67 22.85
N LEU A 485 -13.77 24.51 23.01
CA LEU A 485 -14.89 24.33 23.93
C LEU A 485 -14.40 23.55 25.16
N THR A 486 -14.38 24.20 26.32
CA THR A 486 -14.04 23.57 27.60
C THR A 486 -15.32 23.19 28.32
N ALA A 487 -15.58 21.89 28.44
CA ALA A 487 -16.77 21.37 29.12
C ALA A 487 -16.52 21.24 30.63
N HIS A 488 -17.42 21.82 31.44
CA HIS A 488 -17.27 21.92 32.89
C HIS A 488 -18.18 20.96 33.66
N LEU A 489 -19.44 20.88 33.24
CA LEU A 489 -20.48 20.11 33.91
C LEU A 489 -21.13 19.14 32.94
N THR A 490 -21.59 18.00 33.44
CA THR A 490 -22.41 17.08 32.65
C THR A 490 -23.81 17.66 32.45
N GLY A 491 -24.42 17.42 31.29
CA GLY A 491 -25.73 17.95 30.96
C GLY A 491 -25.94 18.20 29.47
N THR A 492 -27.08 18.78 29.12
CA THR A 492 -27.42 19.17 27.76
C THR A 492 -27.61 20.67 27.66
N GLY A 493 -27.25 21.23 26.51
CA GLY A 493 -27.31 22.66 26.23
C GLY A 493 -27.22 22.95 24.76
N ARG A 494 -26.93 24.23 24.44
CA ARG A 494 -26.78 24.71 23.07
C ARG A 494 -25.55 25.60 22.95
N ILE A 495 -24.83 25.46 21.85
CA ILE A 495 -23.81 26.42 21.42
C ILE A 495 -24.48 27.34 20.41
N ILE A 496 -24.52 28.63 20.72
CA ILE A 496 -25.16 29.66 19.89
C ILE A 496 -24.04 30.55 19.36
N ALA A 497 -23.93 30.65 18.03
CA ALA A 497 -22.96 31.52 17.38
C ALA A 497 -23.65 32.50 16.42
N SER A 498 -23.21 33.75 16.42
CA SER A 498 -23.75 34.78 15.54
C SER A 498 -22.68 35.74 15.03
N ASN A 499 -22.77 36.14 13.77
CA ASN A 499 -21.98 37.21 13.17
C ASN A 499 -22.95 38.09 12.34
N GLY A 500 -23.16 39.33 12.78
CA GLY A 500 -24.15 40.22 12.18
C GLY A 500 -25.57 39.62 12.22
N LYS A 501 -26.15 39.38 11.04
CA LYS A 501 -27.49 38.78 10.90
C LYS A 501 -27.47 37.25 10.80
N ALA A 502 -26.31 36.66 10.53
CA ALA A 502 -26.16 35.23 10.45
C ALA A 502 -26.09 34.66 11.87
N PHE A 503 -26.84 33.59 12.13
CA PHE A 503 -26.87 32.91 13.41
C PHE A 503 -27.00 31.40 13.20
N THR A 504 -26.44 30.62 14.14
CA THR A 504 -26.69 29.18 14.25
C THR A 504 -26.83 28.78 15.72
N SER A 505 -27.43 27.62 15.95
CA SER A 505 -27.53 27.04 17.28
C SER A 505 -27.45 25.52 17.23
N GLU A 506 -26.34 24.97 17.70
CA GLU A 506 -26.07 23.53 17.71
C GLU A 506 -26.31 22.93 19.10
N LYS A 507 -26.72 21.66 19.14
CA LYS A 507 -26.87 20.92 20.40
C LYS A 507 -25.49 20.64 21.00
N LEU A 508 -25.35 20.85 22.31
CA LEU A 508 -24.22 20.41 23.11
C LEU A 508 -24.69 19.38 24.14
N GLU A 509 -23.99 18.26 24.23
CA GLU A 509 -24.19 17.22 25.23
C GLU A 509 -22.86 16.88 25.90
N VAL A 510 -22.77 17.10 27.21
CA VAL A 510 -21.60 16.74 28.03
C VAL A 510 -21.97 15.52 28.86
N VAL A 511 -21.40 14.37 28.50
CA VAL A 511 -21.78 13.07 29.08
C VAL A 511 -20.93 12.75 30.30
N GLY A 512 -21.56 12.14 31.30
CA GLY A 512 -20.88 11.71 32.53
C GLY A 512 -20.44 10.25 32.54
N LYS A 513 -20.82 9.49 31.51
CA LYS A 513 -20.47 8.07 31.37
C LYS A 513 -20.36 7.71 29.89
N LEU A 514 -19.31 6.97 29.55
CA LEU A 514 -19.13 6.34 28.24
C LEU A 514 -19.60 4.88 28.29
N ASP A 515 -20.07 4.39 27.15
CA ASP A 515 -20.36 2.97 26.92
C ASP A 515 -19.10 2.25 26.41
N THR A 516 -18.40 2.87 25.46
CA THR A 516 -17.09 2.43 24.97
C THR A 516 -16.10 3.58 24.96
N LEU A 517 -14.81 3.27 25.10
CA LEU A 517 -13.67 4.16 24.91
C LEU A 517 -12.68 3.43 24.01
N THR A 518 -12.02 4.18 23.12
CA THR A 518 -10.99 3.70 22.21
C THR A 518 -9.81 4.67 22.23
N VAL A 519 -8.60 4.13 22.20
CA VAL A 519 -7.36 4.88 21.98
C VAL A 519 -6.92 4.63 20.54
N THR A 520 -6.56 5.67 19.80
CA THR A 520 -6.13 5.56 18.40
C THR A 520 -4.82 6.31 18.17
N PRO A 521 -3.82 5.70 17.48
CA PRO A 521 -3.76 4.29 17.10
C PRO A 521 -3.74 3.38 18.34
N ASP A 522 -4.34 2.21 18.23
CA ASP A 522 -4.38 1.18 19.27
C ASP A 522 -3.15 0.27 19.22
N LYS A 523 -2.49 0.17 18.06
CA LYS A 523 -1.24 -0.55 17.85
C LYS A 523 -0.25 0.37 17.14
N ALA A 524 0.66 0.99 17.88
CA ALA A 524 1.72 1.83 17.32
C ALA A 524 3.08 1.16 17.52
N ASP A 525 3.95 1.22 16.53
CA ASP A 525 5.32 0.74 16.63
C ASP A 525 6.25 1.92 16.39
N LEU A 526 7.09 2.23 17.38
CA LEU A 526 7.88 3.45 17.46
C LEU A 526 9.35 3.13 17.67
N ASP A 527 10.20 3.81 16.91
CA ASP A 527 11.63 3.85 17.22
C ASP A 527 11.87 4.48 18.60
N ASN A 528 13.06 4.23 19.14
CA ASN A 528 13.50 4.86 20.38
C ASN A 528 13.45 6.39 20.29
N GLY A 529 12.87 7.03 21.31
CA GLY A 529 12.70 8.48 21.39
C GLY A 529 11.64 9.08 20.47
N ALA A 530 11.01 8.28 19.59
CA ALA A 530 9.91 8.75 18.75
C ALA A 530 8.65 9.05 19.57
N THR A 531 7.78 9.89 19.01
CA THR A 531 6.53 10.30 19.67
C THR A 531 5.32 9.87 18.86
N GLN A 532 4.24 9.52 19.55
CA GLN A 532 2.94 9.20 18.95
C GLN A 532 1.85 10.00 19.65
N GLN A 533 1.12 10.81 18.88
CA GLN A 533 -0.10 11.43 19.39
C GLN A 533 -1.20 10.37 19.48
N LEU A 534 -1.72 10.14 20.69
CA LEU A 534 -2.87 9.28 20.92
C LEU A 534 -4.14 10.13 20.97
N ALA A 535 -5.15 9.71 20.23
CA ALA A 535 -6.47 10.31 20.23
C ALA A 535 -7.47 9.41 20.97
N LEU A 536 -8.48 10.01 21.56
CA LEU A 536 -9.56 9.30 22.25
C LEU A 536 -10.87 9.49 21.52
N SER A 537 -11.59 8.38 21.33
CA SER A 537 -12.96 8.37 20.86
C SER A 537 -13.78 7.41 21.70
N GLY A 538 -15.10 7.54 21.67
CA GLY A 538 -15.96 6.67 22.43
C GLY A 538 -17.42 6.83 22.03
N THR A 539 -18.25 5.98 22.60
CA THR A 539 -19.70 6.04 22.37
C THR A 539 -20.45 6.18 23.69
N VAL A 540 -21.68 6.69 23.59
CA VAL A 540 -22.67 6.60 24.66
C VAL A 540 -23.70 5.52 24.38
N LYS A 541 -24.41 5.10 25.41
CA LYS A 541 -25.50 4.12 25.32
C LYS A 541 -26.47 4.49 24.19
N GLY A 542 -26.59 3.61 23.19
CA GLY A 542 -27.36 3.85 21.97
C GLY A 542 -26.52 4.21 20.73
N GLY A 543 -25.18 4.21 20.84
CA GLY A 543 -24.25 4.29 19.72
C GLY A 543 -23.86 5.70 19.27
N GLY A 544 -24.20 6.74 20.04
CA GLY A 544 -23.81 8.11 19.70
C GLY A 544 -22.31 8.35 19.93
N GLU A 545 -21.59 8.84 18.92
CA GLU A 545 -20.17 9.20 19.03
C GLU A 545 -19.91 10.37 19.99
N VAL A 546 -18.77 10.33 20.68
CA VAL A 546 -18.33 11.32 21.66
C VAL A 546 -16.91 11.78 21.30
N GLN A 547 -16.71 13.10 21.20
CA GLN A 547 -15.39 13.72 21.10
C GLN A 547 -14.76 13.79 22.50
N ILE A 548 -13.62 13.14 22.69
CA ILE A 548 -12.99 13.02 24.00
C ILE A 548 -11.66 13.76 23.99
N PRO A 549 -11.53 14.89 24.73
CA PRO A 549 -10.25 15.56 24.88
C PRO A 549 -9.31 14.70 25.71
N ALA A 550 -8.04 14.61 25.31
CA ALA A 550 -7.04 13.78 26.00
C ALA A 550 -6.80 14.24 27.45
N GLU A 551 -7.02 15.53 27.73
CA GLU A 551 -6.90 16.12 29.07
C GLU A 551 -7.96 15.61 30.05
N ALA A 552 -9.08 15.08 29.54
CA ALA A 552 -10.10 14.44 30.38
C ALA A 552 -9.68 13.02 30.82
N ALA A 553 -8.60 12.47 30.27
CA ALA A 553 -8.14 11.13 30.58
C ALA A 553 -7.12 11.10 31.70
N THR A 554 -7.23 10.05 32.52
CA THR A 554 -6.11 9.59 33.34
C THR A 554 -5.33 8.57 32.53
N TRP A 555 -4.09 8.92 32.17
CA TRP A 555 -3.21 8.06 31.40
C TRP A 555 -2.27 7.24 32.29
N LYS A 556 -1.93 6.04 31.85
CA LYS A 556 -0.92 5.18 32.49
C LYS A 556 -0.19 4.35 31.44
N VAL A 557 1.14 4.31 31.54
CA VAL A 557 2.02 3.44 30.74
C VAL A 557 2.50 2.28 31.60
N GLY A 558 2.49 1.07 31.06
CA GLY A 558 3.07 -0.11 31.70
C GLY A 558 3.80 -1.00 30.69
N PRO A 559 5.06 -1.39 30.90
CA PRO A 559 5.99 -0.90 31.93
C PRO A 559 6.30 0.61 31.80
N ASP A 560 6.49 1.30 32.94
CA ASP A 560 6.74 2.75 33.00
C ASP A 560 8.10 3.18 32.42
N ASN A 561 9.01 2.22 32.23
CA ASN A 561 10.34 2.45 31.68
C ASN A 561 10.40 2.38 30.14
N LEU A 562 9.28 2.21 29.44
CA LEU A 562 9.24 2.15 27.97
C LEU A 562 8.76 3.46 27.33
N GLY A 563 8.30 4.41 28.13
CA GLY A 563 7.90 5.71 27.63
C GLY A 563 7.04 6.47 28.63
N SER A 564 6.56 7.63 28.19
CA SER A 564 5.64 8.47 28.97
C SER A 564 4.57 9.03 28.06
N VAL A 565 3.41 9.35 28.62
CA VAL A 565 2.33 10.02 27.91
C VAL A 565 1.97 11.29 28.68
N ASP A 566 1.92 12.41 27.98
CA ASP A 566 1.59 13.69 28.59
C ASP A 566 0.07 13.87 28.78
N SER A 567 -0.35 14.98 29.38
CA SER A 567 -1.78 15.27 29.60
C SER A 567 -2.57 15.47 28.30
N HIS A 568 -1.91 15.67 27.17
CA HIS A 568 -2.53 15.86 25.86
C HIS A 568 -2.51 14.57 25.04
N GLY A 569 -2.10 13.44 25.61
CA GLY A 569 -2.06 12.15 24.94
C GLY A 569 -0.85 11.95 24.03
N LEU A 570 0.18 12.80 24.10
CA LEU A 570 1.42 12.59 23.35
C LEU A 570 2.27 11.54 24.08
N PHE A 571 2.31 10.33 23.53
CA PHE A 571 3.25 9.30 23.96
C PHE A 571 4.65 9.60 23.43
N THR A 572 5.67 9.43 24.27
CA THR A 572 7.09 9.53 23.94
C THR A 572 7.76 8.22 24.34
N ALA A 573 8.29 7.50 23.36
CA ALA A 573 9.07 6.29 23.55
C ALA A 573 10.36 6.57 24.35
N ASP A 574 10.80 5.61 25.14
CA ASP A 574 12.11 5.68 25.80
C ASP A 574 13.24 5.75 24.73
N ALA A 575 14.30 6.50 25.02
CA ALA A 575 15.38 6.75 24.07
C ALA A 575 16.36 5.58 23.91
N ASP A 576 16.38 4.62 24.85
CA ASP A 576 17.41 3.57 24.89
C ASP A 576 16.84 2.16 25.14
N LYS A 577 15.58 2.04 25.57
CA LYS A 577 14.96 0.76 25.93
C LYS A 577 13.94 0.33 24.90
N GLY A 578 13.78 -0.98 24.72
CA GLY A 578 12.78 -1.53 23.82
C GLY A 578 11.89 -2.59 24.47
N GLY A 579 10.68 -2.76 23.93
CA GLY A 579 9.68 -3.71 24.41
C GLY A 579 8.25 -3.30 24.06
N LEU A 580 7.27 -3.98 24.63
CA LEU A 580 5.84 -3.68 24.46
C LEU A 580 5.29 -2.90 25.66
N ALA A 581 4.73 -1.72 25.42
CA ALA A 581 4.10 -0.87 26.43
C ALA A 581 2.57 -0.85 26.27
N ASP A 582 1.84 -1.07 27.35
CA ASP A 582 0.40 -0.84 27.44
C ASP A 582 0.13 0.61 27.89
N VAL A 583 -0.45 1.41 27.00
CA VAL A 583 -0.84 2.80 27.25
C VAL A 583 -2.36 2.85 27.46
N SER A 584 -2.77 2.93 28.72
CA SER A 584 -4.18 2.96 29.12
C SER A 584 -4.68 4.38 29.37
N ALA A 585 -5.88 4.68 28.88
CA ALA A 585 -6.63 5.90 29.13
C ALA A 585 -7.93 5.57 29.87
N THR A 586 -8.25 6.31 30.93
CA THR A 586 -9.54 6.21 31.63
C THR A 586 -10.28 7.53 31.60
N VAL A 587 -11.50 7.54 31.08
CA VAL A 587 -12.37 8.71 30.92
C VAL A 587 -13.80 8.34 31.28
N ALA A 588 -14.47 9.15 32.11
CA ALA A 588 -15.90 9.01 32.43
C ALA A 588 -16.34 7.55 32.77
N GLY A 589 -15.47 6.81 33.48
CA GLY A 589 -15.73 5.44 33.93
C GLY A 589 -15.48 4.33 32.90
N ALA A 590 -15.02 4.64 31.69
CA ALA A 590 -14.54 3.66 30.70
C ALA A 590 -13.01 3.70 30.61
N THR A 591 -12.40 2.55 30.33
CA THR A 591 -10.96 2.40 30.16
C THR A 591 -10.68 1.73 28.81
N ALA A 592 -9.67 2.21 28.11
CA ALA A 592 -9.16 1.66 26.87
C ALA A 592 -7.64 1.59 26.92
N THR A 593 -7.04 0.67 26.18
CA THR A 593 -5.59 0.45 26.16
C THR A 593 -5.12 0.39 24.72
N ALA A 594 -4.10 1.16 24.40
CA ALA A 594 -3.28 0.99 23.21
C ALA A 594 -2.01 0.20 23.58
N SER A 595 -1.54 -0.64 22.67
CA SER A 595 -0.28 -1.36 22.77
C SER A 595 0.75 -0.66 21.88
N VAL A 596 1.83 -0.16 22.48
CA VAL A 596 2.91 0.55 21.78
C VAL A 596 4.18 -0.27 21.82
N ALA A 597 4.67 -0.72 20.67
CA ALA A 597 5.99 -1.33 20.56
C ALA A 597 7.03 -0.22 20.53
N VAL A 598 8.05 -0.31 21.38
CA VAL A 598 9.08 0.71 21.55
C VAL A 598 10.43 0.12 21.19
N GLY A 599 11.18 0.82 20.34
CA GLY A 599 12.48 0.38 19.83
C GLY A 599 12.36 -0.79 18.85
N SER A 600 13.46 -1.52 18.68
CA SER A 600 13.52 -2.68 17.77
C SER A 600 14.36 -3.81 18.35
N VAL A 601 14.10 -5.03 17.88
CA VAL A 601 15.00 -6.17 18.02
C VAL A 601 15.92 -6.19 16.82
N SER A 602 17.24 -6.26 17.02
CA SER A 602 18.21 -6.25 15.92
C SER A 602 18.80 -7.64 15.64
N LYS A 603 18.89 -8.04 14.37
CA LYS A 603 19.75 -9.15 13.91
C LYS A 603 20.80 -8.64 12.94
N THR A 604 22.06 -9.00 13.18
CA THR A 604 23.16 -8.62 12.28
C THR A 604 23.03 -9.35 10.94
N ILE A 605 23.03 -8.58 9.84
CA ILE A 605 23.14 -9.10 8.46
C ILE A 605 24.62 -9.28 8.12
N ASP A 606 25.42 -8.23 8.33
CA ASP A 606 26.87 -8.27 8.13
C ASP A 606 27.57 -7.26 9.07
N PRO A 607 28.68 -7.65 9.71
CA PRO A 607 29.48 -6.75 10.55
C PRO A 607 30.03 -5.50 9.85
N MET A 608 30.15 -5.51 8.51
CA MET A 608 30.82 -4.49 7.71
C MET A 608 32.26 -4.19 8.17
N SER A 609 33.06 -5.24 8.37
CA SER A 609 34.45 -5.14 8.84
C SER A 609 35.49 -5.66 7.83
N SER A 610 35.05 -6.26 6.71
CA SER A 610 35.92 -6.96 5.76
C SER A 610 35.82 -6.46 4.33
N LEU A 611 36.99 -6.16 3.73
CA LEU A 611 37.12 -5.88 2.29
C LEU A 611 36.96 -7.11 1.41
N ASP A 612 36.91 -8.33 1.97
CA ASP A 612 36.57 -9.54 1.21
C ASP A 612 35.06 -9.61 0.90
N VAL A 613 34.24 -8.91 1.70
CA VAL A 613 32.80 -8.81 1.51
C VAL A 613 32.44 -7.52 0.78
N TRP A 614 33.03 -6.37 1.13
CA TRP A 614 32.63 -5.07 0.58
C TRP A 614 33.66 -4.48 -0.38
N ARG A 615 33.19 -3.66 -1.32
CA ARG A 615 34.02 -2.85 -2.22
C ARG A 615 33.37 -1.51 -2.53
N LEU A 616 34.21 -0.56 -2.94
CA LEU A 616 33.75 0.63 -3.64
C LEU A 616 33.36 0.25 -5.08
N SER A 617 32.11 0.49 -5.46
CA SER A 617 31.56 0.14 -6.77
C SER A 617 32.09 1.06 -7.87
N ASN A 618 32.08 0.56 -9.11
CA ASN A 618 32.46 1.33 -10.29
C ASN A 618 31.51 2.51 -10.57
N ASN A 619 30.29 2.47 -10.04
CA ASN A 619 29.30 3.55 -10.13
C ASN A 619 29.62 4.75 -9.22
N THR A 620 30.68 4.67 -8.41
CA THR A 620 31.16 5.81 -7.61
C THR A 620 31.63 6.95 -8.51
N THR A 621 30.87 8.04 -8.52
CA THR A 621 31.14 9.28 -9.27
C THR A 621 31.80 10.36 -8.40
N GLY A 622 31.67 10.29 -7.07
CA GLY A 622 32.30 11.18 -6.10
C GLY A 622 33.77 10.84 -5.82
N LYS A 623 34.67 11.00 -6.80
CA LYS A 623 36.09 10.61 -6.68
C LYS A 623 37.03 11.81 -6.47
N PRO A 624 38.21 11.60 -5.84
CA PRO A 624 38.76 10.33 -5.35
C PRO A 624 38.12 9.80 -4.05
N ALA A 625 38.01 8.47 -3.92
CA ALA A 625 37.52 7.80 -2.71
C ALA A 625 38.24 6.45 -2.49
N THR A 626 38.46 6.08 -1.24
CA THR A 626 39.15 4.84 -0.82
C THR A 626 38.39 4.16 0.31
N LEU A 627 38.15 2.85 0.17
CA LEU A 627 37.59 2.00 1.22
C LEU A 627 38.71 1.17 1.85
N SER A 628 38.81 1.16 3.17
CA SER A 628 39.83 0.43 3.94
C SER A 628 39.20 -0.23 5.18
N ALA A 629 39.84 -1.25 5.77
CA ALA A 629 39.44 -1.76 7.08
C ALA A 629 40.08 -0.92 8.19
N ASP A 630 39.37 -0.73 9.30
CA ASP A 630 39.82 0.07 10.45
C ASP A 630 39.71 -0.73 11.77
N PRO A 631 40.75 -1.51 12.12
CA PRO A 631 40.74 -2.38 13.29
C PRO A 631 40.61 -1.62 14.61
N GLY A 632 39.79 -2.15 15.53
CA GLY A 632 39.57 -1.55 16.86
C GLY A 632 38.63 -0.34 16.88
N VAL A 633 38.16 0.13 15.72
CA VAL A 633 37.11 1.15 15.61
C VAL A 633 35.78 0.44 15.34
N VAL A 634 34.93 0.32 16.36
CA VAL A 634 33.67 -0.43 16.31
C VAL A 634 32.49 0.37 16.83
N PRO A 635 31.25 0.06 16.40
CA PRO A 635 30.04 0.65 16.97
C PRO A 635 29.88 0.37 18.48
N PRO A 636 29.10 1.18 19.21
CA PRO A 636 28.77 0.92 20.61
C PRO A 636 28.17 -0.48 20.80
N GLY A 637 28.65 -1.22 21.81
CA GLY A 637 28.16 -2.57 22.12
C GLY A 637 28.60 -3.69 21.17
N SER A 638 29.32 -3.38 20.09
CA SER A 638 29.79 -4.37 19.13
C SER A 638 30.96 -5.21 19.69
N THR A 639 30.95 -6.52 19.40
CA THR A 639 32.04 -7.45 19.71
C THR A 639 32.95 -7.72 18.51
N GLU A 640 32.75 -7.00 17.41
CA GLU A 640 33.50 -7.17 16.16
C GLU A 640 34.94 -6.67 16.26
N SER A 641 35.79 -7.05 15.30
CA SER A 641 37.21 -6.69 15.31
C SER A 641 37.53 -5.29 14.76
N GLY A 642 36.58 -4.65 14.07
CA GLY A 642 36.75 -3.33 13.44
C GLY A 642 35.55 -2.95 12.57
N SER A 643 35.74 -1.93 11.75
CA SER A 643 34.74 -1.40 10.79
C SER A 643 35.38 -1.16 9.42
N LEU A 644 34.58 -0.72 8.44
CA LEU A 644 35.08 -0.22 7.16
C LEU A 644 35.13 1.31 7.17
N LYS A 645 36.24 1.86 6.73
CA LYS A 645 36.50 3.30 6.64
C LYS A 645 36.52 3.78 5.20
N LEU A 646 35.71 4.78 4.90
CA LEU A 646 35.59 5.45 3.61
C LEU A 646 36.21 6.84 3.69
N ASP A 647 37.39 7.03 3.10
CA ASP A 647 38.00 8.35 2.89
C ASP A 647 37.61 8.88 1.51
N TYR A 648 37.07 10.09 1.42
CA TYR A 648 36.49 10.61 0.18
C TYR A 648 36.78 12.09 -0.08
N SER A 649 36.65 12.48 -1.35
CA SER A 649 36.58 13.86 -1.83
C SER A 649 35.44 13.97 -2.83
N MET A 650 34.44 14.78 -2.49
CA MET A 650 33.28 15.09 -3.30
C MET A 650 33.54 16.33 -4.16
N PRO A 651 33.52 16.22 -5.50
CA PRO A 651 33.70 17.37 -6.37
C PRO A 651 32.42 18.21 -6.49
N ALA A 652 32.56 19.54 -6.59
CA ALA A 652 31.47 20.42 -6.98
C ALA A 652 30.95 20.11 -8.39
N GLY A 653 29.70 20.47 -8.65
CA GLY A 653 29.10 20.50 -9.98
C GLY A 653 27.83 19.67 -10.11
N ALA A 654 27.11 19.88 -11.21
CA ALA A 654 25.77 19.34 -11.43
C ALA A 654 25.67 17.80 -11.38
N GLY A 655 24.48 17.32 -11.06
CA GLY A 655 24.12 15.90 -11.00
C GLY A 655 24.54 15.24 -9.70
N VAL A 656 24.17 13.97 -9.55
CA VAL A 656 24.45 13.19 -8.33
C VAL A 656 25.91 12.73 -8.30
N LYS A 657 26.59 13.02 -7.20
CA LYS A 657 27.93 12.52 -6.88
C LYS A 657 27.79 11.42 -5.84
N GLN A 658 28.19 10.19 -6.16
CA GLN A 658 27.90 9.00 -5.37
C GLN A 658 29.17 8.31 -4.87
N LEU A 659 29.10 7.70 -3.69
CA LEU A 659 30.12 6.89 -3.02
C LEU A 659 29.51 5.53 -2.67
N VAL A 660 29.49 4.64 -3.66
CA VAL A 660 28.68 3.42 -3.59
C VAL A 660 29.49 2.26 -3.01
N LEU A 661 29.13 1.79 -1.83
CA LEU A 661 29.60 0.55 -1.22
C LEU A 661 28.67 -0.60 -1.67
N SER A 662 29.23 -1.61 -2.34
CA SER A 662 28.48 -2.79 -2.80
C SER A 662 29.07 -4.07 -2.22
N PRO A 663 28.26 -5.05 -1.82
CA PRO A 663 28.76 -6.35 -1.41
C PRO A 663 29.27 -7.16 -2.63
N LYS A 664 30.26 -8.01 -2.41
CA LYS A 664 30.86 -8.94 -3.38
C LYS A 664 30.16 -10.30 -3.39
N ALA A 665 29.39 -10.59 -2.34
CA ALA A 665 28.52 -11.75 -2.21
C ALA A 665 27.08 -11.29 -1.97
N THR A 666 26.11 -12.17 -2.19
CA THR A 666 24.70 -11.87 -1.92
C THR A 666 24.47 -11.83 -0.41
N LEU A 667 24.11 -10.66 0.12
CA LEU A 667 23.65 -10.49 1.49
C LEU A 667 22.12 -10.39 1.49
N LYS A 668 21.46 -11.12 2.39
CA LYS A 668 19.99 -11.14 2.48
C LYS A 668 19.52 -10.87 3.91
N THR A 669 18.32 -10.31 4.05
CA THR A 669 17.59 -10.28 5.32
C THR A 669 17.06 -11.67 5.67
N ASP A 670 16.80 -11.90 6.95
CA ASP A 670 16.13 -13.10 7.46
C ASP A 670 14.83 -12.70 8.19
N THR A 671 14.07 -13.67 8.67
CA THR A 671 12.90 -13.45 9.54
C THR A 671 13.28 -13.52 11.03
N ASP A 672 12.44 -12.98 11.90
CA ASP A 672 12.48 -13.20 13.35
C ASP A 672 11.16 -13.78 13.84
N ASN A 673 11.13 -15.09 14.10
CA ASN A 673 9.92 -15.83 14.48
C ASN A 673 8.73 -15.53 13.53
N GLY A 674 8.98 -15.60 12.22
CA GLY A 674 7.97 -15.31 11.19
C GLY A 674 7.79 -13.82 10.87
N GLN A 675 8.41 -12.90 11.61
CA GLN A 675 8.37 -11.47 11.30
C GLN A 675 9.44 -11.11 10.27
N VAL A 676 9.03 -10.32 9.27
CA VAL A 676 9.96 -9.63 8.37
C VAL A 676 10.49 -8.35 9.04
N PRO A 677 11.69 -7.88 8.69
CA PRO A 677 12.21 -6.65 9.30
C PRO A 677 11.38 -5.43 8.91
N THR A 678 11.23 -4.52 9.86
CA THR A 678 10.57 -3.22 9.70
C THR A 678 11.56 -2.12 9.29
N GLY A 679 12.86 -2.36 9.49
CA GLY A 679 13.91 -1.44 9.11
C GLY A 679 15.25 -2.13 8.86
N ILE A 680 16.14 -1.43 8.17
CA ILE A 680 17.55 -1.82 8.04
C ILE A 680 18.38 -0.71 8.67
N GLY A 681 19.23 -1.10 9.61
CA GLY A 681 20.13 -0.20 10.32
C GLY A 681 21.57 -0.38 9.87
N VAL A 682 22.29 0.73 9.70
CA VAL A 682 23.76 0.75 9.56
C VAL A 682 24.34 1.74 10.55
N TRP A 683 25.35 1.31 11.33
CA TRP A 683 26.07 2.24 12.18
C TRP A 683 27.02 3.07 11.33
N ILE A 684 26.97 4.39 11.50
CA ILE A 684 27.82 5.34 10.80
C ILE A 684 28.49 6.26 11.82
N LYS A 685 29.82 6.27 11.80
CA LYS A 685 30.62 7.30 12.43
C LYS A 685 30.87 8.41 11.41
N GLY A 686 30.16 9.52 11.57
CA GLY A 686 30.15 10.60 10.59
C GLY A 686 31.35 11.55 10.68
N ASP A 687 31.44 12.47 9.73
CA ASP A 687 32.36 13.62 9.76
C ASP A 687 31.64 14.97 9.94
N GLY A 688 30.30 14.96 9.87
CA GLY A 688 29.44 16.13 9.98
C GLY A 688 29.30 16.95 8.68
N ASN A 689 29.75 16.43 7.53
CA ASN A 689 29.69 17.15 6.26
C ASN A 689 28.30 17.18 5.62
N GLY A 690 27.31 16.44 6.14
CA GLY A 690 25.95 16.43 5.62
C GLY A 690 25.80 15.70 4.29
N ILE A 691 26.57 14.63 4.07
CA ILE A 691 26.39 13.74 2.91
C ILE A 691 25.13 12.89 3.11
N GLU A 692 24.36 12.68 2.05
CA GLU A 692 23.11 11.93 2.09
C GLU A 692 23.36 10.43 2.05
N LEU A 693 22.70 9.66 2.91
CA LEU A 693 22.70 8.20 2.87
C LEU A 693 21.59 7.72 1.93
N ALA A 694 21.92 6.80 1.03
CA ALA A 694 20.95 6.07 0.23
C ALA A 694 21.23 4.57 0.24
N GLU A 695 20.20 3.75 0.33
CA GLU A 695 20.32 2.30 0.45
C GLU A 695 19.41 1.62 -0.57
N LYS A 696 19.91 0.60 -1.27
CA LYS A 696 19.13 -0.11 -2.27
C LYS A 696 18.93 -1.57 -1.92
N TYR A 697 17.67 -2.00 -2.02
CA TYR A 697 17.18 -3.33 -1.72
C TYR A 697 16.54 -3.97 -2.95
N ILE A 698 16.63 -5.29 -3.07
CA ILE A 698 16.00 -6.08 -4.14
C ILE A 698 15.13 -7.15 -3.49
N GLY A 699 13.83 -7.13 -3.75
CA GLY A 699 12.88 -8.14 -3.30
C GLY A 699 13.04 -9.47 -4.03
N VAL A 700 12.41 -10.54 -3.52
CA VAL A 700 12.48 -11.88 -4.14
C VAL A 700 11.93 -11.91 -5.57
N ASN A 701 10.96 -11.05 -5.89
CA ASN A 701 10.44 -10.82 -7.25
C ASN A 701 11.37 -10.02 -8.18
N GLY A 702 12.53 -9.58 -7.70
CA GLY A 702 13.47 -8.74 -8.45
C GLY A 702 13.13 -7.25 -8.48
N SER A 703 12.02 -6.82 -7.86
CA SER A 703 11.72 -5.39 -7.68
C SER A 703 12.81 -4.72 -6.84
N SER A 704 13.13 -3.47 -7.13
CA SER A 704 14.19 -2.76 -6.42
C SER A 704 13.73 -1.43 -5.86
N THR A 705 14.03 -1.18 -4.59
CA THR A 705 13.66 0.05 -3.87
C THR A 705 14.94 0.72 -3.38
N THR A 706 15.05 2.02 -3.60
CA THR A 706 16.12 2.85 -3.02
C THR A 706 15.50 3.75 -1.96
N LEU A 707 16.03 3.74 -0.75
CA LEU A 707 15.60 4.54 0.39
C LEU A 707 16.66 5.59 0.71
N TYR A 708 16.24 6.76 1.19
CA TYR A 708 17.11 7.89 1.52
C TYR A 708 16.91 8.28 3.00
N PRO A 709 17.55 7.57 3.96
CA PRO A 709 17.12 7.64 5.35
C PRO A 709 17.46 8.95 6.06
N THR A 710 18.61 9.56 5.74
CA THR A 710 19.14 10.70 6.49
C THR A 710 20.35 11.36 5.82
N TYR A 711 20.63 12.61 6.20
CA TYR A 711 21.92 13.27 6.00
C TYR A 711 22.86 13.02 7.20
N VAL A 712 24.12 12.69 6.94
CA VAL A 712 25.13 12.43 7.97
C VAL A 712 25.72 13.76 8.48
N THR A 713 25.05 14.37 9.46
CA THR A 713 25.42 15.68 10.05
C THR A 713 26.13 15.59 11.40
N TRP A 714 26.29 14.38 11.93
CA TRP A 714 26.95 14.10 13.21
C TRP A 714 28.39 13.58 13.02
N LYS A 715 29.14 13.45 14.13
CA LYS A 715 30.55 13.02 14.13
C LYS A 715 30.84 11.68 14.84
N ASP A 716 30.02 11.32 15.82
CA ASP A 716 30.18 10.06 16.56
C ASP A 716 29.40 8.93 15.90
N TRP A 717 29.36 7.74 16.51
CA TRP A 717 28.54 6.64 16.01
C TRP A 717 27.07 6.96 16.19
N HIS A 718 26.31 6.83 15.11
CA HIS A 718 24.85 6.87 15.12
C HIS A 718 24.32 5.71 14.27
N LEU A 719 23.23 5.09 14.72
CA LEU A 719 22.54 4.09 13.91
C LEU A 719 21.62 4.83 12.94
N ALA A 720 21.98 4.85 11.66
CA ALA A 720 21.06 5.31 10.63
C ALA A 720 20.12 4.16 10.28
N VAL A 721 18.82 4.41 10.32
CA VAL A 721 17.79 3.40 10.09
C VAL A 721 17.00 3.79 8.84
N ALA A 722 17.06 2.96 7.81
CA ALA A 722 16.10 2.96 6.72
C ALA A 722 14.85 2.21 7.17
N GLN A 723 13.76 2.92 7.39
CA GLN A 723 12.46 2.30 7.59
C GLN A 723 12.02 1.63 6.29
N LEU A 724 11.74 0.33 6.34
CA LEU A 724 11.35 -0.44 5.16
C LEU A 724 9.87 -0.17 4.86
N PRO A 725 9.53 0.27 3.64
CA PRO A 725 8.14 0.34 3.22
C PRO A 725 7.49 -1.04 3.30
N ALA A 726 6.25 -1.13 3.75
CA ALA A 726 5.50 -2.38 3.65
C ALA A 726 5.11 -2.69 2.19
N GLY A 727 4.82 -3.95 1.88
CA GLY A 727 4.66 -4.46 0.51
C GLY A 727 5.98 -4.93 -0.14
N MET A 728 7.11 -4.73 0.54
CA MET A 728 8.38 -5.31 0.14
C MET A 728 8.36 -6.84 0.28
N GLN A 729 8.83 -7.54 -0.74
CA GLN A 729 8.81 -9.00 -0.76
C GLN A 729 10.15 -9.58 -0.29
N PHE A 730 10.10 -10.27 0.84
CA PHE A 730 11.26 -10.82 1.54
C PHE A 730 11.65 -12.23 1.04
N PRO A 731 12.91 -12.66 1.27
CA PRO A 731 14.02 -11.92 1.85
C PRO A 731 14.55 -10.83 0.91
N LEU A 732 14.90 -9.68 1.46
CA LEU A 732 15.52 -8.59 0.71
C LEU A 732 16.99 -8.87 0.49
N THR A 733 17.45 -8.70 -0.74
CA THR A 733 18.87 -8.69 -1.09
C THR A 733 19.42 -7.27 -0.98
N ILE A 734 20.53 -7.11 -0.27
CA ILE A 734 21.23 -5.82 -0.13
C ILE A 734 22.00 -5.54 -1.43
N SER A 735 21.62 -4.49 -2.16
CA SER A 735 22.26 -4.11 -3.43
C SER A 735 23.44 -3.17 -3.19
N PHE A 736 23.22 -2.06 -2.47
CA PHE A 736 24.28 -1.13 -2.10
C PHE A 736 23.92 -0.28 -0.87
N ILE A 737 24.95 0.31 -0.29
CA ILE A 737 24.90 1.47 0.60
C ILE A 737 25.67 2.60 -0.11
N ASP A 738 25.04 3.74 -0.34
CA ASP A 738 25.59 4.87 -1.08
C ASP A 738 25.60 6.12 -0.19
N PHE A 739 26.68 6.88 -0.30
CA PHE A 739 26.75 8.23 0.27
C PHE A 739 26.85 9.22 -0.87
N LEU A 740 25.84 10.08 -1.01
CA LEU A 740 25.69 10.93 -2.18
C LEU A 740 25.48 12.40 -1.86
N ALA A 741 25.74 13.23 -2.87
CA ALA A 741 25.45 14.65 -2.88
C ALA A 741 24.84 15.04 -4.22
N ILE A 742 23.72 15.76 -4.19
CA ILE A 742 23.04 16.23 -5.40
C ILE A 742 23.56 17.64 -5.72
N SER A 743 24.22 17.78 -6.87
CA SER A 743 24.70 19.06 -7.41
C SER A 743 25.46 19.95 -6.40
N PRO A 744 26.46 19.43 -5.64
CA PRO A 744 27.14 20.22 -4.62
C PRO A 744 27.81 21.47 -5.21
N SER A 745 27.62 22.62 -4.56
CA SER A 745 28.11 23.92 -5.03
C SER A 745 29.62 24.14 -4.79
N THR A 746 30.20 23.44 -3.82
CA THR A 746 31.64 23.45 -3.53
C THR A 746 32.18 22.04 -3.34
N SER A 747 33.46 21.82 -3.69
CA SER A 747 34.10 20.53 -3.42
C SER A 747 34.44 20.42 -1.93
N TYR A 748 34.21 19.26 -1.33
CA TYR A 748 34.53 18.96 0.06
C TYR A 748 35.04 17.52 0.19
N GLY A 749 35.59 17.15 1.34
CA GLY A 749 36.08 15.80 1.58
C GLY A 749 36.04 15.44 3.06
N GLY A 750 36.16 14.16 3.35
CA GLY A 750 35.95 13.65 4.69
C GLY A 750 36.21 12.17 4.83
N SER A 751 35.73 11.63 5.95
CA SER A 751 36.01 10.25 6.34
C SER A 751 34.86 9.71 7.19
N LEU A 752 34.31 8.57 6.77
CA LEU A 752 33.21 7.89 7.47
C LEU A 752 33.68 6.49 7.88
N ASN A 753 33.26 6.01 9.04
CA ASN A 753 33.29 4.56 9.32
C ASN A 753 31.87 4.01 9.25
N VAL A 754 31.70 2.85 8.61
CA VAL A 754 30.45 2.09 8.56
C VAL A 754 30.65 0.72 9.21
N GLY A 755 29.66 0.29 9.99
CA GLY A 755 29.73 -0.94 10.77
C GLY A 755 28.35 -1.52 11.06
N GLY A 756 28.29 -2.82 11.35
CA GLY A 756 27.11 -3.49 11.91
C GLY A 756 25.82 -3.27 11.11
N LEU A 757 25.80 -3.68 9.85
CA LEU A 757 24.58 -3.72 9.05
C LEU A 757 23.61 -4.74 9.67
N GLN A 758 22.41 -4.30 10.02
CA GLN A 758 21.46 -5.07 10.80
C GLN A 758 20.03 -4.93 10.30
N ALA A 759 19.28 -6.02 10.35
CA ALA A 759 17.83 -6.06 10.19
C ALA A 759 17.20 -5.71 11.55
N LEU A 760 16.19 -4.83 11.54
CA LEU A 760 15.44 -4.41 12.71
C LEU A 760 14.02 -4.97 12.62
N TYR A 761 13.53 -5.55 13.71
CA TYR A 761 12.20 -6.14 13.83
C TYR A 761 11.42 -5.44 14.92
N SER A 762 10.11 -5.36 14.76
CA SER A 762 9.22 -4.89 15.82
C SER A 762 9.38 -5.76 17.07
N PRO A 763 9.48 -5.18 18.28
CA PRO A 763 9.48 -5.96 19.52
C PRO A 763 8.07 -6.47 19.87
N ARG A 764 7.05 -6.12 19.08
CA ARG A 764 5.70 -6.67 19.23
C ARG A 764 5.71 -8.16 18.91
N PRO A 765 5.32 -9.04 19.85
CA PRO A 765 5.23 -10.46 19.55
C PRO A 765 4.16 -10.71 18.49
N VAL A 766 4.41 -11.68 17.61
CA VAL A 766 3.34 -12.22 16.77
C VAL A 766 2.34 -12.89 17.69
N THR A 767 1.11 -12.40 17.72
CA THR A 767 0.03 -12.98 18.52
C THR A 767 -0.78 -13.91 17.64
N ALA A 768 -0.71 -15.21 17.90
CA ALA A 768 -1.68 -16.15 17.36
C ALA A 768 -3.02 -15.97 18.12
N PRO A 769 -4.17 -16.10 17.43
CA PRO A 769 -5.46 -16.14 18.09
C PRO A 769 -5.51 -17.27 19.12
N ALA A 770 -6.31 -17.10 20.19
CA ALA A 770 -6.49 -18.17 21.16
C ALA A 770 -7.09 -19.40 20.46
N TYR A 771 -6.43 -20.55 20.62
CA TYR A 771 -6.92 -21.80 20.06
C TYR A 771 -8.22 -22.22 20.72
N HIS A 772 -9.24 -22.46 19.91
CA HIS A 772 -10.48 -23.10 20.30
C HIS A 772 -10.64 -24.34 19.43
N ALA A 773 -10.76 -25.52 20.04
CA ALA A 773 -10.89 -26.75 19.29
C ALA A 773 -12.06 -26.68 18.30
N ILE A 774 -13.22 -26.19 18.77
CA ILE A 774 -14.41 -25.91 17.98
C ILE A 774 -14.98 -24.54 18.42
N PRO A 775 -14.85 -23.46 17.63
CA PRO A 775 -15.44 -22.16 17.92
C PRO A 775 -16.97 -22.16 17.83
N LYS A 776 -17.59 -21.04 18.24
CA LYS A 776 -19.03 -20.85 18.11
C LYS A 776 -19.40 -20.52 16.67
N ASN A 777 -19.80 -21.55 15.92
CA ASN A 777 -20.17 -21.43 14.53
C ASN A 777 -21.52 -20.74 14.28
N PRO A 778 -21.71 -20.12 13.10
CA PRO A 778 -23.03 -19.68 12.66
C PRO A 778 -23.98 -20.86 12.45
N ASP A 779 -25.28 -20.61 12.50
CA ASP A 779 -26.32 -21.66 12.47
C ASP A 779 -26.29 -22.57 11.22
N TRP A 780 -25.63 -22.15 10.14
CA TRP A 780 -25.49 -22.90 8.89
C TRP A 780 -24.22 -23.78 8.83
N LEU A 781 -23.34 -23.70 9.84
CA LEU A 781 -22.08 -24.44 9.91
C LEU A 781 -22.04 -25.26 11.19
N SER A 782 -21.98 -26.59 11.10
CA SER A 782 -21.92 -27.48 12.27
C SER A 782 -20.75 -28.43 12.26
N PHE A 783 -20.13 -28.59 13.43
CA PHE A 783 -19.22 -29.69 13.73
C PHE A 783 -20.01 -30.92 14.13
N GLU A 784 -19.68 -32.07 13.56
CA GLU A 784 -20.26 -33.35 13.92
C GLU A 784 -19.21 -34.28 14.55
N GLU A 785 -19.55 -34.79 15.73
CA GLU A 785 -18.75 -35.75 16.48
C GLU A 785 -18.68 -37.14 15.80
N ASP A 786 -19.65 -37.45 14.95
CA ASP A 786 -19.65 -38.64 14.13
C ASP A 786 -20.18 -38.27 12.75
N SER A 787 -19.35 -38.44 11.72
CA SER A 787 -19.74 -38.20 10.33
C SER A 787 -20.97 -39.03 9.91
N ALA A 788 -21.30 -40.12 10.60
CA ALA A 788 -22.57 -40.83 10.43
C ALA A 788 -23.82 -39.97 10.72
N HIS A 789 -23.69 -38.87 11.46
CA HIS A 789 -24.77 -37.93 11.74
C HIS A 789 -24.93 -36.83 10.68
N PHE A 790 -24.08 -36.79 9.63
CA PHE A 790 -24.34 -35.93 8.48
C PHE A 790 -25.76 -36.14 7.93
N ALA A 791 -26.36 -35.05 7.49
CA ALA A 791 -27.64 -35.09 6.84
C ALA A 791 -27.54 -35.85 5.50
N LYS A 792 -28.59 -36.59 5.18
CA LYS A 792 -28.58 -37.60 4.10
C LYS A 792 -28.56 -37.05 2.67
N LYS A 793 -28.78 -35.75 2.48
CA LYS A 793 -28.80 -35.09 1.17
C LYS A 793 -27.58 -34.19 1.05
N GLY A 794 -27.12 -33.87 -0.14
CA GLY A 794 -25.88 -33.12 -0.35
C GLY A 794 -24.72 -33.99 -0.76
N THR A 795 -23.54 -33.37 -0.78
CA THR A 795 -22.30 -33.91 -1.33
C THR A 795 -21.20 -33.81 -0.30
N THR A 796 -20.41 -34.86 -0.12
CA THR A 796 -19.33 -34.87 0.89
C THR A 796 -17.96 -34.79 0.20
N LEU A 797 -17.11 -33.89 0.68
CA LEU A 797 -15.75 -33.66 0.22
C LEU A 797 -14.77 -34.16 1.27
N LEU A 798 -13.71 -34.84 0.84
CA LEU A 798 -12.54 -35.09 1.68
C LEU A 798 -11.54 -33.94 1.52
N ALA A 799 -11.00 -33.46 2.63
CA ALA A 799 -9.89 -32.51 2.65
C ALA A 799 -8.71 -33.05 3.47
N GLY A 800 -7.49 -32.72 3.07
CA GLY A 800 -6.25 -33.12 3.75
C GLY A 800 -5.05 -32.52 3.04
N ASP A 801 -3.90 -32.53 3.70
CA ASP A 801 -2.74 -31.73 3.30
C ASP A 801 -1.45 -32.23 3.99
N ASP A 802 -0.30 -31.69 3.58
CA ASP A 802 0.97 -31.77 4.33
C ASP A 802 1.50 -33.22 4.46
N ALA A 803 1.36 -34.02 3.40
CA ALA A 803 1.81 -35.42 3.41
C ALA A 803 3.32 -35.56 3.15
N HIS A 804 3.96 -34.65 2.41
CA HIS A 804 5.39 -34.67 2.07
C HIS A 804 5.89 -36.04 1.58
N MET A 805 5.15 -36.69 0.68
CA MET A 805 5.49 -38.04 0.24
C MET A 805 6.68 -38.04 -0.72
N LEU A 806 7.61 -38.97 -0.46
CA LEU A 806 8.77 -39.26 -1.30
C LEU A 806 8.63 -40.65 -1.92
N ALA A 807 8.80 -40.77 -3.23
CA ALA A 807 8.83 -42.03 -3.96
C ALA A 807 9.97 -42.96 -3.46
N SER A 808 11.03 -42.36 -2.91
CA SER A 808 12.16 -43.07 -2.33
C SER A 808 11.89 -43.63 -0.92
N ASP A 809 10.82 -43.20 -0.26
CA ASP A 809 10.44 -43.60 1.10
C ASP A 809 8.96 -44.02 1.21
N PRO A 810 8.57 -45.16 0.60
CA PRO A 810 7.18 -45.63 0.63
C PRO A 810 6.74 -46.20 1.99
N GLY A 811 7.65 -46.34 2.95
CA GLY A 811 7.40 -46.83 4.32
C GLY A 811 7.01 -45.73 5.32
N SER A 812 7.07 -44.47 4.87
CA SER A 812 6.82 -43.28 5.67
C SER A 812 5.45 -43.29 6.35
N VAL A 813 5.34 -42.58 7.48
CA VAL A 813 4.08 -42.37 8.20
C VAL A 813 3.00 -41.86 7.23
N SER A 814 3.31 -40.85 6.41
CA SER A 814 2.35 -40.25 5.48
C SER A 814 1.83 -41.23 4.43
N SER A 815 2.73 -42.06 3.86
CA SER A 815 2.34 -43.13 2.93
C SER A 815 1.38 -44.13 3.58
N ASN A 816 1.59 -44.44 4.87
CA ASN A 816 0.74 -45.35 5.65
C ASN A 816 -0.58 -44.70 6.07
N VAL A 817 -0.58 -43.39 6.37
CA VAL A 817 -1.80 -42.60 6.65
C VAL A 817 -2.70 -42.60 5.41
N MET A 818 -2.18 -42.30 4.21
CA MET A 818 -2.95 -42.36 2.96
C MET A 818 -3.53 -43.75 2.68
N ASP A 819 -2.76 -44.82 2.95
CA ASP A 819 -3.26 -46.20 2.84
C ASP A 819 -4.37 -46.50 3.87
N SER A 820 -4.31 -45.89 5.05
CA SER A 820 -5.34 -46.02 6.08
C SER A 820 -6.65 -45.33 5.67
N ILE A 821 -6.56 -44.15 5.05
CA ILE A 821 -7.71 -43.41 4.52
C ILE A 821 -8.38 -44.24 3.43
N THR A 822 -7.62 -44.79 2.48
CA THR A 822 -8.12 -45.68 1.43
C THR A 822 -8.93 -46.85 1.98
N LYS A 823 -8.48 -47.46 3.10
CA LYS A 823 -9.19 -48.55 3.78
C LYS A 823 -10.42 -48.05 4.55
N ARG A 824 -10.38 -46.82 5.05
CA ARG A 824 -11.46 -46.20 5.83
C ARG A 824 -12.65 -45.80 4.95
N LEU A 825 -12.45 -45.21 3.78
CA LEU A 825 -13.55 -44.64 2.97
C LEU A 825 -14.71 -45.63 2.69
N PRO A 826 -14.49 -46.91 2.33
CA PRO A 826 -15.57 -47.85 2.08
C PRO A 826 -16.42 -48.18 3.31
N THR A 827 -15.88 -47.94 4.52
CA THR A 827 -16.55 -48.21 5.81
C THR A 827 -17.43 -47.05 6.29
N LEU A 828 -17.31 -45.87 5.66
CA LEU A 828 -18.14 -44.71 5.98
C LEU A 828 -19.59 -44.96 5.57
N THR A 829 -20.51 -44.33 6.32
CA THR A 829 -21.93 -44.31 5.97
C THR A 829 -22.13 -43.62 4.62
N PRO A 830 -23.22 -43.89 3.88
CA PRO A 830 -23.44 -43.31 2.56
C PRO A 830 -23.33 -41.77 2.51
N GLN A 831 -23.81 -41.07 3.54
CA GLN A 831 -23.74 -39.61 3.65
C GLN A 831 -22.34 -39.07 4.02
N ALA A 832 -21.51 -39.88 4.69
CA ALA A 832 -20.15 -39.51 5.07
C ALA A 832 -19.11 -39.92 4.03
N ARG A 833 -19.46 -40.82 3.11
CA ARG A 833 -18.56 -41.26 2.05
C ARG A 833 -18.28 -40.09 1.10
N PRO A 834 -17.02 -39.68 0.90
CA PRO A 834 -16.70 -38.59 -0.01
C PRO A 834 -17.09 -38.91 -1.45
N ASP A 835 -17.67 -37.92 -2.12
CA ASP A 835 -17.92 -37.91 -3.56
C ASP A 835 -16.69 -37.43 -4.35
N ALA A 836 -15.81 -36.66 -3.71
CA ALA A 836 -14.55 -36.16 -4.24
C ALA A 836 -13.57 -35.83 -3.11
N ALA A 837 -12.30 -35.63 -3.45
CA ALA A 837 -11.28 -35.07 -2.57
C ALA A 837 -10.74 -33.74 -3.13
N GLN A 838 -10.46 -32.81 -2.23
CA GLN A 838 -9.67 -31.61 -2.47
C GLN A 838 -8.52 -31.61 -1.47
N PHE A 839 -7.33 -31.95 -1.93
CA PHE A 839 -6.12 -31.78 -1.14
C PHE A 839 -5.72 -30.31 -1.13
N LEU A 840 -5.07 -29.90 -0.04
CA LEU A 840 -4.74 -28.50 0.23
C LEU A 840 -3.25 -28.19 -0.01
N GLY A 841 -2.53 -29.08 -0.69
CA GLY A 841 -1.11 -28.95 -1.07
C GLY A 841 -0.15 -29.88 -0.31
N ASP A 842 1.14 -29.65 -0.54
CA ASP A 842 2.28 -30.35 0.10
C ASP A 842 2.10 -31.87 0.16
N MET A 843 1.48 -32.48 -0.86
CA MET A 843 1.32 -33.93 -0.97
C MET A 843 2.65 -34.57 -1.36
N SER A 844 3.45 -33.87 -2.15
CA SER A 844 4.87 -34.17 -2.44
C SER A 844 5.83 -33.24 -1.66
N ASP A 845 7.09 -33.64 -1.50
CA ASP A 845 8.07 -32.91 -0.65
C ASP A 845 8.98 -31.91 -1.39
N ASP A 846 9.25 -32.10 -2.69
CA ASP A 846 10.25 -31.27 -3.40
C ASP A 846 9.94 -30.89 -4.87
N GLY A 847 8.71 -31.15 -5.34
CA GLY A 847 8.27 -30.84 -6.70
C GLY A 847 8.97 -31.60 -7.82
N LYS A 848 9.72 -32.68 -7.50
CA LYS A 848 10.31 -33.54 -8.53
C LYS A 848 9.25 -34.46 -9.14
N PRO A 849 9.33 -34.75 -10.47
CA PRO A 849 8.34 -35.58 -11.15
C PRO A 849 8.10 -36.96 -10.52
N ALA A 850 9.13 -37.59 -9.95
CA ALA A 850 8.99 -38.91 -9.32
C ALA A 850 8.12 -38.86 -8.05
N ASP A 851 8.31 -37.83 -7.23
CA ASP A 851 7.64 -37.65 -5.96
C ASP A 851 6.19 -37.15 -6.18
N LEU A 852 5.99 -36.22 -7.13
CA LEU A 852 4.66 -35.80 -7.60
C LEU A 852 3.82 -36.98 -8.13
N GLN A 853 4.41 -37.83 -8.97
CA GLN A 853 3.72 -39.04 -9.49
C GLN A 853 3.41 -40.05 -8.38
N TYR A 854 4.28 -40.16 -7.38
CA TYR A 854 4.05 -41.05 -6.25
C TYR A 854 2.89 -40.55 -5.38
N ALA A 855 2.86 -39.27 -5.04
CA ALA A 855 1.75 -38.63 -4.34
C ALA A 855 0.42 -38.81 -5.10
N LYS A 856 0.43 -38.50 -6.41
CA LYS A 856 -0.71 -38.72 -7.31
C LYS A 856 -1.22 -40.17 -7.28
N SER A 857 -0.31 -41.15 -7.28
CA SER A 857 -0.69 -42.56 -7.23
C SER A 857 -1.39 -42.98 -5.93
N LYS A 858 -1.02 -42.35 -4.80
CA LYS A 858 -1.66 -42.56 -3.49
C LYS A 858 -3.03 -41.90 -3.43
N MET A 859 -3.19 -40.73 -4.03
CA MET A 859 -4.48 -40.03 -4.15
C MET A 859 -5.43 -40.80 -5.07
N ASP A 860 -4.96 -41.29 -6.23
CA ASP A 860 -5.74 -42.12 -7.16
C ASP A 860 -6.26 -43.42 -6.48
N ALA A 861 -5.50 -43.97 -5.54
CA ALA A 861 -5.87 -45.17 -4.81
C ALA A 861 -7.13 -45.01 -3.94
N LEU A 862 -7.52 -43.77 -3.61
CA LEU A 862 -8.77 -43.48 -2.88
C LEU A 862 -10.02 -43.89 -3.68
N GLY A 863 -9.92 -43.99 -5.01
CA GLY A 863 -11.02 -44.44 -5.87
C GLY A 863 -12.16 -43.43 -6.03
N ILE A 864 -11.89 -42.15 -5.75
CA ILE A 864 -12.80 -41.01 -5.94
C ILE A 864 -12.09 -39.92 -6.77
N PRO A 865 -12.81 -39.03 -7.46
CA PRO A 865 -12.20 -37.86 -8.12
C PRO A 865 -11.42 -37.04 -7.09
N GLU A 866 -10.19 -36.70 -7.41
CA GLU A 866 -9.31 -35.90 -6.57
C GLU A 866 -8.79 -34.69 -7.33
N ARG A 867 -8.43 -33.66 -6.56
CA ARG A 867 -7.69 -32.49 -7.02
C ARG A 867 -6.74 -32.08 -5.91
N ASP A 868 -5.66 -31.43 -6.31
CA ASP A 868 -4.71 -30.81 -5.41
C ASP A 868 -4.60 -29.31 -5.72
N ILE A 869 -4.24 -28.52 -4.71
CA ILE A 869 -3.77 -27.15 -4.88
C ILE A 869 -2.25 -27.19 -4.75
N VAL A 870 -1.53 -26.30 -5.44
CA VAL A 870 -0.08 -26.31 -5.39
C VAL A 870 0.42 -25.85 -4.01
N GLY A 871 1.16 -26.72 -3.34
CA GLY A 871 1.89 -26.39 -2.12
C GLY A 871 3.32 -25.91 -2.37
N ASN A 872 3.93 -25.22 -1.40
CA ASN A 872 5.30 -24.74 -1.57
C ASN A 872 6.34 -25.86 -1.60
N HIS A 873 6.03 -27.07 -1.12
CA HIS A 873 6.87 -28.26 -1.26
C HIS A 873 6.62 -29.03 -2.56
N GLU A 874 5.59 -28.69 -3.31
CA GLU A 874 5.26 -29.36 -4.58
C GLU A 874 5.90 -28.68 -5.79
N ILE A 875 6.70 -27.67 -5.51
CA ILE A 875 7.46 -26.88 -6.46
C ILE A 875 8.94 -27.03 -6.15
N THR A 876 9.78 -26.84 -7.16
CA THR A 876 11.24 -26.92 -7.02
C THR A 876 11.83 -25.63 -6.41
N GLN A 877 11.06 -24.95 -5.57
CA GLN A 877 11.36 -23.63 -5.00
C GLN A 877 11.72 -22.60 -6.07
N GLY A 878 11.01 -22.65 -7.21
CA GLY A 878 11.23 -21.80 -8.38
C GLY A 878 12.44 -22.14 -9.26
N ALA A 879 13.09 -23.30 -9.07
CA ALA A 879 14.19 -23.74 -9.94
C ALA A 879 13.70 -24.16 -11.34
N ASP A 880 12.54 -24.78 -11.40
CA ASP A 880 11.78 -25.16 -12.59
C ASP A 880 10.43 -24.42 -12.59
N ALA A 881 9.85 -24.21 -13.77
CA ALA A 881 8.53 -23.57 -13.87
C ALA A 881 7.41 -24.51 -13.39
N GLU A 882 6.43 -23.97 -12.67
CA GLU A 882 5.32 -24.74 -12.08
C GLU A 882 4.31 -25.19 -13.14
N ASN A 883 4.19 -24.43 -14.24
CA ASN A 883 3.50 -24.80 -15.48
C ASN A 883 4.11 -25.99 -16.26
N GLY A 884 4.96 -26.77 -15.58
CA GLY A 884 5.56 -28.01 -16.03
C GLY A 884 5.28 -29.13 -15.04
N ASN A 885 6.26 -29.47 -14.19
CA ASN A 885 6.23 -30.69 -13.37
C ASN A 885 4.94 -30.86 -12.54
N TYR A 886 4.50 -29.81 -11.85
CA TYR A 886 3.29 -29.84 -11.05
C TYR A 886 2.06 -29.99 -11.96
N SER A 887 1.90 -29.09 -12.94
CA SER A 887 0.73 -29.10 -13.82
C SER A 887 0.61 -30.34 -14.69
N ASP A 888 1.72 -31.00 -15.03
CA ASP A 888 1.74 -32.31 -15.69
C ASP A 888 1.14 -33.43 -14.82
N ALA A 889 1.24 -33.30 -13.49
CA ALA A 889 0.71 -34.29 -12.53
C ALA A 889 -0.71 -33.96 -12.06
N PHE A 890 -0.99 -32.68 -11.75
CA PHE A 890 -2.21 -32.25 -11.05
C PHE A 890 -3.08 -31.25 -11.83
N GLY A 891 -2.54 -30.61 -12.88
CA GLY A 891 -3.24 -29.61 -13.70
C GLY A 891 -2.98 -28.15 -13.29
N ASP A 892 -3.94 -27.27 -13.57
CA ASP A 892 -3.83 -25.84 -13.28
C ASP A 892 -3.48 -25.61 -11.78
N THR A 893 -2.55 -24.70 -11.52
CA THR A 893 -2.14 -24.26 -10.17
C THR A 893 -3.21 -23.44 -9.45
N HIS A 894 -4.06 -22.74 -10.22
CA HIS A 894 -5.27 -22.09 -9.71
C HIS A 894 -6.45 -22.39 -10.64
N TYR A 895 -7.62 -22.66 -10.06
CA TYR A 895 -8.79 -23.09 -10.82
C TYR A 895 -10.08 -22.95 -10.01
N ALA A 896 -11.23 -23.06 -10.68
CA ALA A 896 -12.52 -23.00 -10.00
C ALA A 896 -13.51 -24.02 -10.58
N TYR A 897 -14.18 -24.77 -9.71
CA TYR A 897 -15.15 -25.80 -10.09
C TYR A 897 -16.40 -25.75 -9.21
N THR A 898 -17.37 -26.64 -9.45
CA THR A 898 -18.58 -26.77 -8.63
C THR A 898 -18.58 -28.16 -8.02
N GLN A 899 -18.85 -28.25 -6.72
CA GLN A 899 -19.02 -29.51 -6.00
C GLN A 899 -20.33 -29.43 -5.20
N GLY A 900 -21.30 -30.27 -5.55
CA GLY A 900 -22.65 -30.16 -4.98
C GLY A 900 -23.25 -28.77 -5.21
N ALA A 901 -23.69 -28.12 -4.14
CA ALA A 901 -24.23 -26.75 -4.16
C ALA A 901 -23.17 -25.64 -4.03
N ALA A 902 -21.89 -26.01 -3.88
CA ALA A 902 -20.80 -25.07 -3.62
C ALA A 902 -20.00 -24.69 -4.87
N ARG A 903 -19.55 -23.43 -4.91
CA ARG A 903 -18.47 -22.97 -5.79
C ARG A 903 -17.14 -23.13 -5.06
N MET A 904 -16.23 -23.89 -5.67
CA MET A 904 -14.86 -24.07 -5.18
C MET A 904 -13.96 -23.13 -5.97
N ILE A 905 -13.20 -22.28 -5.29
CA ILE A 905 -12.26 -21.33 -5.90
C ILE A 905 -10.88 -21.57 -5.28
N VAL A 906 -9.96 -22.12 -6.07
CA VAL A 906 -8.62 -22.52 -5.64
C VAL A 906 -7.60 -21.51 -6.16
N THR A 907 -6.81 -20.92 -5.27
CA THR A 907 -5.78 -19.91 -5.57
C THR A 907 -4.38 -20.45 -5.27
N ASP A 908 -3.38 -20.06 -6.02
CA ASP A 908 -1.98 -20.39 -5.79
C ASP A 908 -1.29 -19.36 -4.88
N ASN A 909 -0.70 -19.83 -3.78
CA ASN A 909 0.24 -19.04 -2.99
C ASN A 909 1.52 -19.82 -2.61
N SER A 910 1.93 -20.78 -3.44
CA SER A 910 3.13 -21.63 -3.29
C SER A 910 4.42 -20.83 -3.00
N HIS A 911 4.49 -19.58 -3.45
CA HIS A 911 5.62 -18.68 -3.23
C HIS A 911 5.43 -17.71 -2.05
N GLY A 912 4.52 -18.01 -1.12
CA GLY A 912 4.27 -17.26 0.10
C GLY A 912 3.16 -16.22 0.01
N SER A 913 2.68 -15.91 -1.20
CA SER A 913 1.56 -15.00 -1.45
C SER A 913 1.04 -15.17 -2.88
N LEU A 914 -0.16 -14.67 -3.18
CA LEU A 914 -0.73 -14.79 -4.53
C LEU A 914 0.08 -13.94 -5.52
N GLN A 915 0.48 -12.73 -5.12
CA GLN A 915 1.32 -11.86 -5.96
C GLN A 915 2.71 -12.43 -6.19
N SER A 916 3.28 -13.12 -5.21
CA SER A 916 4.58 -13.79 -5.36
C SER A 916 4.50 -15.05 -6.22
N SER A 917 3.35 -15.73 -6.28
CA SER A 917 3.10 -16.88 -7.16
C SER A 917 2.71 -16.49 -8.59
N ASP A 918 2.14 -15.30 -8.82
CA ASP A 918 1.68 -14.85 -10.16
C ASP A 918 2.69 -15.05 -11.32
N PRO A 919 4.03 -14.91 -11.14
CA PRO A 919 5.01 -15.15 -12.20
C PRO A 919 5.23 -16.62 -12.59
N PHE A 920 4.80 -17.59 -11.77
CA PHE A 920 5.16 -19.00 -11.89
C PHE A 920 4.00 -19.92 -12.27
N GLN A 921 2.77 -19.46 -12.01
CA GLN A 921 1.52 -20.21 -12.15
C GLN A 921 1.11 -20.61 -13.57
N ASP A 922 0.22 -21.61 -13.62
CA ASP A 922 -0.60 -22.02 -14.77
C ASP A 922 -2.09 -22.05 -14.38
N PRO A 923 -3.01 -21.36 -15.08
CA PRO A 923 -2.76 -20.45 -16.21
C PRO A 923 -2.02 -19.18 -15.79
N SER A 924 -1.23 -18.60 -16.70
CA SER A 924 -0.57 -17.31 -16.44
C SER A 924 -1.59 -16.18 -16.31
N GLY A 925 -1.41 -15.27 -15.35
CA GLY A 925 -2.28 -14.11 -15.17
C GLY A 925 -2.00 -13.39 -13.85
N ALA A 926 -2.88 -12.48 -13.47
CA ALA A 926 -2.93 -11.97 -12.10
C ALA A 926 -4.11 -12.63 -11.38
N GLN A 927 -3.87 -13.25 -10.23
CA GLN A 927 -4.89 -14.03 -9.54
C GLN A 927 -6.01 -13.16 -8.94
N TYR A 928 -5.73 -11.95 -8.45
CA TYR A 928 -6.75 -11.12 -7.81
C TYR A 928 -7.90 -10.71 -8.76
N PRO A 929 -7.64 -10.17 -9.96
CA PRO A 929 -8.70 -9.95 -10.94
C PRO A 929 -9.47 -11.23 -11.30
N TRP A 930 -8.79 -12.37 -11.36
CA TRP A 930 -9.43 -13.66 -11.62
C TRP A 930 -10.34 -14.09 -10.46
N LEU A 931 -9.88 -14.00 -9.21
CA LEU A 931 -10.63 -14.32 -7.99
C LEU A 931 -11.88 -13.45 -7.87
N VAL A 932 -11.75 -12.14 -8.07
CA VAL A 932 -12.87 -11.19 -8.09
C VAL A 932 -13.91 -11.61 -9.13
N ARG A 933 -13.47 -12.04 -10.31
CA ARG A 933 -14.38 -12.55 -11.34
C ARG A 933 -15.08 -13.84 -10.90
N GLN A 934 -14.36 -14.79 -10.29
CA GLN A 934 -14.99 -16.03 -9.79
C GLN A 934 -16.04 -15.77 -8.70
N LEU A 935 -15.75 -14.83 -7.79
CA LEU A 935 -16.69 -14.38 -6.75
C LEU A 935 -17.90 -13.65 -7.36
N THR A 936 -17.68 -12.83 -8.38
CA THR A 936 -18.76 -12.06 -9.02
C THR A 936 -19.68 -12.94 -9.87
N ASP A 937 -19.11 -13.91 -10.59
CA ASP A 937 -19.86 -14.77 -11.52
C ASP A 937 -20.62 -15.88 -10.79
N THR A 938 -20.28 -16.20 -9.53
CA THR A 938 -20.92 -17.31 -8.81
C THR A 938 -22.32 -16.96 -8.28
N THR A 939 -23.23 -17.92 -8.46
CA THR A 939 -24.58 -17.90 -7.87
C THR A 939 -24.79 -19.03 -6.87
N ALA A 940 -23.72 -19.79 -6.57
CA ALA A 940 -23.74 -20.87 -5.60
C ALA A 940 -24.12 -20.33 -4.21
N LYS A 941 -24.81 -21.16 -3.43
CA LYS A 941 -25.16 -20.80 -2.05
C LYS A 941 -23.93 -20.82 -1.16
N ASP A 942 -23.06 -21.82 -1.33
CA ASP A 942 -21.82 -21.93 -0.58
C ASP A 942 -20.63 -21.58 -1.48
N VAL A 943 -19.68 -20.83 -0.95
CA VAL A 943 -18.45 -20.43 -1.64
C VAL A 943 -17.27 -20.83 -0.77
N LEU A 944 -16.45 -21.73 -1.28
CA LEU A 944 -15.25 -22.23 -0.61
C LEU A 944 -14.04 -21.63 -1.32
N VAL A 945 -13.32 -20.74 -0.63
CA VAL A 945 -12.06 -20.17 -1.12
C VAL A 945 -10.91 -20.99 -0.54
N ILE A 946 -10.09 -21.58 -1.40
CA ILE A 946 -9.08 -22.56 -1.03
C ILE A 946 -7.71 -21.99 -1.37
N THR A 947 -6.81 -21.98 -0.39
CA THR A 947 -5.45 -21.46 -0.53
C THR A 947 -4.52 -22.34 0.29
N HIS A 948 -3.29 -22.60 -0.15
CA HIS A 948 -2.41 -23.53 0.57
C HIS A 948 -1.97 -22.95 1.92
N MET A 949 -1.21 -21.85 1.94
CA MET A 949 -0.82 -21.21 3.21
C MET A 949 -1.94 -20.31 3.76
N PRO A 950 -2.23 -20.33 5.06
CA PRO A 950 -3.25 -19.47 5.64
C PRO A 950 -2.83 -17.99 5.66
N ALA A 951 -3.82 -17.09 5.66
CA ALA A 951 -3.56 -15.65 5.83
C ALA A 951 -2.88 -15.36 7.17
N TYR A 952 -3.34 -16.04 8.23
CA TYR A 952 -2.81 -16.02 9.59
C TYR A 952 -2.64 -17.46 10.07
N ASP A 953 -1.46 -17.80 10.55
CA ASP A 953 -1.17 -19.13 11.08
C ASP A 953 -2.02 -19.35 12.35
N PRO A 954 -2.77 -20.45 12.43
CA PRO A 954 -3.60 -20.74 13.60
C PRO A 954 -2.79 -21.17 14.84
N HIS A 955 -1.49 -21.43 14.70
CA HIS A 955 -0.66 -22.00 15.75
C HIS A 955 0.35 -20.99 16.33
N PRO A 956 0.83 -21.19 17.57
CA PRO A 956 1.74 -20.25 18.23
C PRO A 956 3.09 -20.01 17.53
N ALA A 957 3.50 -20.90 16.61
CA ALA A 957 4.75 -20.77 15.87
C ALA A 957 4.71 -19.60 14.85
N ALA A 958 3.53 -19.31 14.31
CA ALA A 958 3.25 -18.21 13.41
C ALA A 958 4.19 -18.08 12.19
N ASN A 959 4.66 -19.21 11.69
CA ASN A 959 5.64 -19.30 10.60
C ASN A 959 5.09 -20.01 9.35
N SER A 960 3.83 -20.44 9.38
CA SER A 960 3.12 -21.08 8.27
C SER A 960 1.95 -20.20 7.81
N GLN A 961 2.25 -19.04 7.23
CA GLN A 961 1.27 -18.06 6.79
C GLN A 961 1.80 -17.23 5.62
N PHE A 962 0.92 -16.46 4.98
CA PHE A 962 1.30 -15.47 3.96
C PHE A 962 2.52 -14.64 4.41
N THR A 963 3.49 -14.44 3.52
CA THR A 963 4.73 -13.71 3.84
C THR A 963 4.51 -12.20 3.91
N ASP A 964 3.57 -11.67 3.13
CA ASP A 964 3.12 -10.27 3.19
C ASP A 964 1.90 -10.14 4.12
N ARG A 965 2.02 -9.31 5.16
CA ARG A 965 0.95 -9.05 6.14
C ARG A 965 -0.11 -8.09 5.62
N TRP A 966 0.27 -7.15 4.76
CA TRP A 966 -0.69 -6.27 4.09
C TRP A 966 -1.54 -7.05 3.08
N GLU A 967 -0.90 -7.89 2.27
CA GLU A 967 -1.62 -8.73 1.31
C GLU A 967 -2.61 -9.66 2.00
N ALA A 968 -2.22 -10.31 3.11
CA ALA A 968 -3.13 -11.17 3.87
C ALA A 968 -4.32 -10.43 4.46
N GLN A 969 -4.10 -9.23 5.02
CA GLN A 969 -5.20 -8.38 5.49
C GLN A 969 -6.15 -8.02 4.34
N MET A 970 -5.60 -7.61 3.19
CA MET A 970 -6.41 -7.25 2.02
C MET A 970 -7.12 -8.46 1.39
N TYR A 971 -6.50 -9.64 1.43
CA TYR A 971 -7.09 -10.90 0.97
C TYR A 971 -8.32 -11.27 1.81
N LEU A 972 -8.21 -11.25 3.14
CA LEU A 972 -9.35 -11.45 4.02
C LEU A 972 -10.38 -10.32 3.88
N ARG A 973 -9.96 -9.06 3.71
CA ARG A 973 -10.88 -7.92 3.49
C ARG A 973 -11.70 -8.10 2.22
N LEU A 974 -11.10 -8.62 1.15
CA LEU A 974 -11.78 -8.92 -0.11
C LEU A 974 -12.89 -9.96 0.10
N VAL A 975 -12.57 -11.07 0.77
CA VAL A 975 -13.53 -12.14 1.07
C VAL A 975 -14.61 -11.66 2.05
N GLN A 976 -14.25 -10.85 3.05
CA GLN A 976 -15.17 -10.25 4.01
C GLN A 976 -16.19 -9.35 3.29
N ARG A 977 -15.73 -8.48 2.39
CA ARG A 977 -16.60 -7.60 1.60
C ARG A 977 -17.58 -8.40 0.77
N TYR A 978 -17.10 -9.45 0.11
CA TYR A 978 -17.98 -10.35 -0.62
C TYR A 978 -19.07 -10.94 0.28
N GLN A 979 -18.71 -11.49 1.45
CA GLN A 979 -19.68 -12.03 2.41
C GLN A 979 -20.69 -10.98 2.89
N GLN A 980 -20.24 -9.76 3.19
CA GLN A 980 -21.09 -8.67 3.70
C GLN A 980 -22.10 -8.18 2.64
N THR A 981 -21.70 -8.11 1.38
CA THR A 981 -22.59 -7.69 0.28
C THR A 981 -23.46 -8.83 -0.24
N HIS A 982 -23.12 -10.08 0.10
CA HIS A 982 -23.81 -11.30 -0.30
C HIS A 982 -24.32 -12.10 0.92
N PRO A 983 -25.20 -11.54 1.77
CA PRO A 983 -25.60 -12.15 3.05
C PRO A 983 -26.43 -13.44 2.91
N LYS A 984 -26.72 -13.89 1.69
CA LYS A 984 -27.41 -15.17 1.41
C LYS A 984 -26.43 -16.27 1.05
N GLN A 985 -25.19 -15.92 0.72
CA GLN A 985 -24.13 -16.85 0.44
C GLN A 985 -23.40 -17.15 1.74
N HIS A 986 -23.00 -18.41 1.91
CA HIS A 986 -22.14 -18.83 2.99
C HIS A 986 -20.71 -18.92 2.44
N VAL A 987 -19.77 -18.29 3.13
CA VAL A 987 -18.38 -18.24 2.69
C VAL A 987 -17.53 -18.88 3.77
N ILE A 988 -16.70 -19.84 3.38
CA ILE A 988 -15.64 -20.39 4.24
C ILE A 988 -14.33 -20.40 3.46
N MET A 989 -13.23 -20.43 4.19
CA MET A 989 -11.89 -20.61 3.60
C MET A 989 -11.26 -21.92 4.08
N LEU A 990 -10.54 -22.58 3.19
CA LEU A 990 -9.81 -23.82 3.49
C LEU A 990 -8.31 -23.59 3.27
N TYR A 991 -7.51 -24.04 4.23
CA TYR A 991 -6.06 -23.89 4.28
C TYR A 991 -5.36 -25.22 4.61
N GLY A 992 -4.14 -25.34 4.10
CA GLY A 992 -3.14 -26.35 4.46
C GLY A 992 -1.97 -25.72 5.24
N HIS A 993 -0.76 -26.24 5.00
CA HIS A 993 0.57 -25.82 5.37
C HIS A 993 0.90 -25.73 6.87
N ALA A 994 -0.07 -25.30 7.67
CA ALA A 994 0.07 -25.10 9.11
C ALA A 994 -0.27 -26.40 9.86
N ARG A 995 0.57 -27.44 9.71
CA ARG A 995 0.51 -28.78 10.34
C ARG A 995 -0.22 -28.88 11.69
N GLY A 996 -1.53 -29.01 11.62
CA GLY A 996 -2.54 -29.25 12.65
C GLY A 996 -3.97 -29.04 12.11
N PHE A 997 -4.98 -29.42 12.90
CA PHE A 997 -6.36 -28.98 12.69
C PHE A 997 -6.63 -27.67 13.43
N ALA A 998 -7.24 -26.71 12.72
CA ALA A 998 -7.84 -25.55 13.35
C ALA A 998 -9.13 -25.12 12.64
N GLU A 999 -10.10 -24.65 13.41
CA GLU A 999 -11.19 -23.81 12.91
C GLU A 999 -11.09 -22.44 13.58
N GLN A 1000 -11.02 -21.39 12.77
CA GLN A 1000 -10.96 -20.00 13.23
C GLN A 1000 -12.04 -19.17 12.56
N ILE A 1001 -12.53 -18.13 13.25
CA ILE A 1001 -13.41 -17.13 12.66
C ILE A 1001 -12.73 -15.78 12.84
N LEU A 1002 -12.05 -15.30 11.80
CA LEU A 1002 -11.19 -14.10 11.89
C LEU A 1002 -11.75 -12.93 11.08
N ASN A 1003 -11.55 -11.72 11.59
CA ASN A 1003 -11.64 -10.50 10.79
C ASN A 1003 -10.36 -10.30 9.94
N PRO A 1004 -10.34 -9.32 9.03
CA PRO A 1004 -9.16 -9.02 8.22
C PRO A 1004 -7.91 -8.68 9.02
N GLU A 1005 -8.05 -8.23 10.27
CA GLU A 1005 -6.94 -7.90 11.17
C GLU A 1005 -6.36 -9.14 11.89
N GLY A 1006 -6.89 -10.33 11.62
CA GLY A 1006 -6.46 -11.60 12.23
C GLY A 1006 -7.03 -11.84 13.63
N GLU A 1007 -8.07 -11.11 14.03
CA GLU A 1007 -8.67 -11.21 15.36
C GLU A 1007 -9.87 -12.16 15.36
N SER A 1008 -9.98 -13.02 16.39
CA SER A 1008 -11.13 -13.90 16.57
C SER A 1008 -12.40 -13.12 16.88
N VAL A 1009 -13.36 -13.14 15.96
CA VAL A 1009 -14.67 -12.47 16.10
C VAL A 1009 -15.78 -13.38 15.60
N THR A 1010 -17.04 -13.04 15.86
CA THR A 1010 -18.17 -13.78 15.27
C THR A 1010 -18.40 -13.41 13.79
N THR A 1011 -19.09 -14.26 13.04
CA THR A 1011 -19.50 -13.92 11.66
C THR A 1011 -20.43 -12.72 11.59
N ALA A 1012 -21.22 -12.46 12.66
CA ALA A 1012 -22.06 -11.28 12.79
C ALA A 1012 -21.26 -9.97 12.97
N GLU A 1013 -20.02 -10.07 13.47
CA GLU A 1013 -19.07 -8.95 13.62
C GLU A 1013 -18.14 -8.82 12.40
N GLY A 1014 -18.38 -9.61 11.35
CA GLY A 1014 -17.61 -9.58 10.10
C GLY A 1014 -16.50 -10.62 10.04
N GLY A 1015 -16.46 -11.61 10.93
CA GLY A 1015 -15.52 -12.72 10.83
C GLY A 1015 -15.84 -13.69 9.68
N ILE A 1016 -14.79 -14.30 9.13
CA ILE A 1016 -14.87 -15.33 8.08
C ILE A 1016 -14.44 -16.66 8.70
N PRO A 1017 -15.26 -17.73 8.62
CA PRO A 1017 -14.85 -19.07 9.02
C PRO A 1017 -13.73 -19.61 8.13
N GLN A 1018 -12.67 -20.11 8.76
CA GLN A 1018 -11.42 -20.54 8.17
C GLN A 1018 -11.02 -21.89 8.77
N PHE A 1019 -10.73 -22.87 7.92
CA PHE A 1019 -10.35 -24.22 8.34
C PHE A 1019 -8.93 -24.53 7.90
N THR A 1020 -8.15 -25.11 8.79
CA THR A 1020 -6.88 -25.76 8.47
C THR A 1020 -7.06 -27.25 8.64
N PHE A 1021 -6.87 -28.01 7.56
CA PHE A 1021 -6.89 -29.49 7.56
C PHE A 1021 -5.50 -30.04 7.27
N ALA A 1022 -4.51 -29.63 8.07
CA ALA A 1022 -3.14 -30.07 7.93
C ALA A 1022 -2.83 -31.12 9.01
N ASP A 1023 -2.74 -32.37 8.64
CA ASP A 1023 -1.45 -33.03 8.56
C ASP A 1023 -1.73 -34.51 8.25
N LEU A 1024 -1.24 -34.97 7.10
CA LEU A 1024 -1.38 -36.34 6.63
C LEU A 1024 -0.17 -37.22 6.94
N GLY A 1025 0.69 -36.87 7.91
CA GLY A 1025 1.70 -37.77 8.47
C GLY A 1025 3.07 -37.18 8.78
N MET A 1026 3.16 -35.86 8.96
CA MET A 1026 4.36 -35.09 9.26
C MET A 1026 4.39 -34.62 10.72
N PRO A 1027 5.54 -34.14 11.24
CA PRO A 1027 5.58 -33.63 12.60
C PRO A 1027 4.73 -32.36 12.75
N ALA A 1028 3.66 -32.45 13.53
CA ALA A 1028 2.75 -31.33 13.79
C ALA A 1028 3.45 -30.11 14.40
N TYR A 1029 2.99 -28.91 14.02
CA TYR A 1029 3.42 -27.64 14.63
C TYR A 1029 2.71 -27.35 15.95
N ALA A 1030 1.57 -27.99 16.18
CA ALA A 1030 0.76 -27.85 17.38
C ALA A 1030 0.88 -29.05 18.34
N PRO A 1031 0.67 -28.84 19.65
CA PRO A 1031 0.34 -29.92 20.58
C PRO A 1031 -0.92 -30.70 20.15
N ALA A 1032 -1.02 -31.98 20.53
CA ALA A 1032 -2.14 -32.83 20.15
C ALA A 1032 -3.51 -32.36 20.68
N ASP A 1033 -3.54 -31.69 21.84
CA ASP A 1033 -4.74 -31.06 22.41
C ASP A 1033 -5.09 -29.70 21.76
N GLN A 1034 -4.26 -29.25 20.81
CA GLN A 1034 -4.48 -28.07 19.96
C GLN A 1034 -4.51 -28.43 18.48
N GLY A 1035 -4.99 -29.65 18.16
CA GLY A 1035 -5.16 -30.09 16.77
C GLY A 1035 -3.92 -30.66 16.10
N GLY A 1036 -2.78 -30.78 16.79
CA GLY A 1036 -1.58 -31.45 16.26
C GLY A 1036 -1.74 -32.95 16.13
N ILE A 1037 -2.51 -33.40 15.14
CA ILE A 1037 -2.91 -34.79 14.92
C ILE A 1037 -2.86 -35.14 13.43
N TYR A 1038 -2.52 -36.39 13.09
CA TYR A 1038 -2.70 -36.89 11.74
C TYR A 1038 -4.18 -37.11 11.46
N HIS A 1039 -4.74 -36.43 10.46
CA HIS A 1039 -6.18 -36.46 10.20
C HIS A 1039 -6.53 -36.11 8.75
N PHE A 1040 -7.79 -36.36 8.39
CA PHE A 1040 -8.42 -35.79 7.21
C PHE A 1040 -9.78 -35.20 7.60
N GLY A 1041 -10.19 -34.15 6.89
CA GLY A 1041 -11.50 -33.54 7.02
C GLY A 1041 -12.55 -34.22 6.16
N LEU A 1042 -13.78 -34.29 6.65
CA LEU A 1042 -14.96 -34.53 5.82
C LEU A 1042 -15.84 -33.28 5.89
N LEU A 1043 -16.15 -32.69 4.74
CA LEU A 1043 -17.06 -31.54 4.61
C LEU A 1043 -18.29 -31.95 3.80
N ARG A 1044 -19.46 -31.98 4.43
CA ARG A 1044 -20.74 -32.19 3.75
C ARG A 1044 -21.34 -30.83 3.37
N ILE A 1045 -21.54 -30.66 2.07
CA ILE A 1045 -22.20 -29.52 1.44
C ILE A 1045 -23.66 -29.89 1.20
N GLY A 1046 -24.58 -29.29 1.95
CA GLY A 1046 -26.00 -29.54 1.81
C GLY A 1046 -26.61 -28.92 0.55
N ASP A 1047 -27.60 -29.59 -0.05
CA ASP A 1047 -28.41 -28.99 -1.13
C ASP A 1047 -29.19 -27.74 -0.67
N ASP A 1048 -29.41 -27.65 0.64
CA ASP A 1048 -30.00 -26.52 1.34
C ASP A 1048 -28.99 -25.47 1.75
N GLY A 1049 -27.69 -25.69 1.50
CA GLY A 1049 -26.54 -24.86 1.88
C GLY A 1049 -26.18 -24.88 3.35
N ASP A 1050 -26.60 -25.89 4.10
CA ASP A 1050 -26.04 -26.13 5.43
C ASP A 1050 -24.73 -26.93 5.26
N LEU A 1051 -23.66 -26.45 5.88
CA LEU A 1051 -22.35 -27.11 5.89
C LEU A 1051 -22.18 -27.88 7.20
N GLN A 1052 -21.77 -29.14 7.09
CA GLN A 1052 -21.40 -29.95 8.23
C GLN A 1052 -19.98 -30.45 8.04
N TYR A 1053 -19.20 -30.55 9.10
CA TYR A 1053 -17.85 -31.08 9.01
C TYR A 1053 -17.48 -31.99 10.17
N SER A 1054 -16.50 -32.85 9.94
CA SER A 1054 -15.89 -33.72 10.95
C SER A 1054 -14.39 -33.82 10.72
N VAL A 1055 -13.63 -34.06 11.78
CA VAL A 1055 -12.18 -34.24 11.77
C VAL A 1055 -11.89 -35.72 12.08
N GLU A 1056 -11.50 -36.48 11.06
CA GLU A 1056 -11.31 -37.93 11.18
C GLU A 1056 -9.83 -38.23 11.45
N PRO A 1057 -9.43 -38.60 12.69
CA PRO A 1057 -8.04 -38.91 13.00
C PRO A 1057 -7.61 -40.25 12.38
N ALA A 1058 -6.37 -40.32 11.89
CA ALA A 1058 -5.76 -41.54 11.38
C ALA A 1058 -5.23 -42.40 12.53
N LEU A 1059 -6.09 -43.28 13.07
CA LEU A 1059 -5.79 -44.08 14.26
C LEU A 1059 -5.46 -45.55 13.95
N ALA A 1060 -4.51 -46.10 14.70
CA ALA A 1060 -4.23 -47.53 14.78
C ALA A 1060 -5.02 -48.22 15.90
N SER A 1061 -5.17 -47.56 17.06
CA SER A 1061 -5.90 -48.11 18.22
C SER A 1061 -6.46 -47.02 19.14
N ILE A 1062 -7.44 -47.37 19.99
CA ILE A 1062 -7.96 -46.50 21.05
C ILE A 1062 -7.97 -47.26 22.38
N THR A 1063 -7.47 -46.60 23.43
CA THR A 1063 -7.53 -47.06 24.82
C THR A 1063 -8.48 -46.17 25.63
N VAL A 1064 -9.49 -46.76 26.27
CA VAL A 1064 -10.45 -46.05 27.14
C VAL A 1064 -10.01 -46.14 28.59
N ASN A 1065 -9.86 -44.97 29.23
CA ASN A 1065 -9.52 -44.82 30.64
C ASN A 1065 -10.79 -44.53 31.45
N GLY A 1066 -11.20 -45.51 32.26
CA GLY A 1066 -12.38 -45.43 33.12
C GLY A 1066 -12.11 -45.82 34.57
N PRO A 1067 -13.13 -45.71 35.45
CA PRO A 1067 -13.00 -46.06 36.86
C PRO A 1067 -12.67 -47.55 37.00
N LYS A 1068 -11.57 -47.84 37.70
CA LYS A 1068 -11.13 -49.22 37.99
C LYS A 1068 -11.99 -49.87 39.08
N ASP A 1069 -12.52 -49.04 39.99
CA ASP A 1069 -13.43 -49.46 41.05
C ASP A 1069 -14.90 -49.23 40.64
N PRO A 1070 -15.84 -50.03 41.16
CA PRO A 1070 -17.26 -49.80 40.91
C PRO A 1070 -17.73 -48.46 41.45
N ILE A 1071 -18.52 -47.75 40.65
CA ILE A 1071 -19.15 -46.46 41.00
C ILE A 1071 -20.54 -46.69 41.59
N ALA A 1072 -21.05 -45.75 42.40
CA ALA A 1072 -22.36 -45.83 43.02
C ALA A 1072 -23.47 -45.31 42.08
N ASN A 1073 -24.69 -45.77 42.31
CA ASN A 1073 -25.87 -45.16 41.69
C ASN A 1073 -25.96 -43.65 42.00
N GLY A 1074 -26.10 -42.82 40.96
CA GLY A 1074 -26.12 -41.36 41.04
C GLY A 1074 -24.74 -40.71 40.85
N ASP A 1075 -23.67 -41.49 40.75
CA ASP A 1075 -22.33 -40.94 40.48
C ASP A 1075 -22.23 -40.35 39.07
N HIS A 1076 -21.50 -39.24 38.99
CA HIS A 1076 -21.11 -38.57 37.75
C HIS A 1076 -19.59 -38.68 37.61
N VAL A 1077 -19.12 -39.32 36.54
CA VAL A 1077 -17.68 -39.49 36.25
C VAL A 1077 -17.41 -39.17 34.78
N THR A 1078 -16.27 -38.59 34.48
CA THR A 1078 -15.85 -38.35 33.09
C THR A 1078 -14.87 -39.44 32.67
N LEU A 1079 -15.18 -40.13 31.58
CA LEU A 1079 -14.25 -41.06 30.95
C LEU A 1079 -13.32 -40.28 30.02
N THR A 1080 -12.07 -40.75 29.88
CA THR A 1080 -11.14 -40.21 28.89
C THR A 1080 -10.63 -41.33 28.00
N ALA A 1081 -10.10 -41.00 26.83
CA ALA A 1081 -9.49 -41.98 25.94
C ALA A 1081 -8.26 -41.38 25.26
N THR A 1082 -7.34 -42.27 24.90
CA THR A 1082 -6.14 -41.94 24.11
C THR A 1082 -6.09 -42.84 22.88
N GLY A 1083 -5.66 -42.30 21.75
CA GLY A 1083 -5.50 -43.04 20.50
C GLY A 1083 -4.05 -43.05 20.03
N ASP A 1084 -3.57 -44.21 19.61
CA ASP A 1084 -2.28 -44.31 18.92
C ASP A 1084 -2.53 -44.08 17.43
N GLN A 1085 -1.81 -43.12 16.84
CA GLN A 1085 -1.92 -42.82 15.41
C GLN A 1085 -1.19 -43.84 14.55
N ILE A 1086 -1.49 -43.84 13.25
CA ILE A 1086 -0.78 -44.65 12.26
C ILE A 1086 0.73 -44.33 12.31
N THR A 1087 1.56 -45.37 12.27
CA THR A 1087 3.02 -45.25 12.35
C THR A 1087 3.70 -45.56 11.01
N GLY A 1088 4.97 -45.18 10.88
CA GLY A 1088 5.86 -45.48 9.76
C GLY A 1088 7.29 -45.72 10.27
N ASP A 1089 8.25 -45.78 9.37
CA ASP A 1089 9.67 -46.01 9.71
C ASP A 1089 10.51 -44.73 9.81
N ASN A 1090 9.93 -43.57 9.48
CA ASN A 1090 10.64 -42.28 9.41
C ASN A 1090 10.39 -41.31 10.59
N ILE A 1091 9.25 -41.43 11.31
CA ILE A 1091 8.87 -40.54 12.42
C ILE A 1091 8.42 -41.37 13.65
N ALA A 1092 8.61 -40.82 14.85
CA ALA A 1092 8.22 -41.47 16.10
C ALA A 1092 6.68 -41.66 16.22
N PRO A 1093 6.19 -42.72 16.89
CA PRO A 1093 4.76 -42.90 17.14
C PRO A 1093 4.15 -41.74 17.93
N LEU A 1094 2.94 -41.35 17.55
CA LEU A 1094 2.17 -40.28 18.19
C LEU A 1094 0.92 -40.85 18.86
N THR A 1095 0.74 -40.52 20.15
CA THR A 1095 -0.46 -40.83 20.93
C THR A 1095 -1.19 -39.54 21.25
N ILE A 1096 -2.48 -39.47 20.92
CA ILE A 1096 -3.31 -38.27 21.04
C ILE A 1096 -4.45 -38.49 22.04
N PRO A 1097 -4.99 -37.43 22.69
CA PRO A 1097 -6.29 -37.53 23.34
C PRO A 1097 -7.38 -37.78 22.30
N ILE A 1098 -8.38 -38.60 22.64
CA ILE A 1098 -9.63 -38.70 21.87
C ILE A 1098 -10.63 -37.74 22.49
N ALA A 1099 -10.58 -36.51 22.00
CA ALA A 1099 -11.41 -35.37 22.36
C ALA A 1099 -11.34 -34.35 21.20
N ASP A 1100 -12.20 -33.34 21.22
CA ASP A 1100 -12.14 -32.22 20.28
C ASP A 1100 -10.70 -31.67 20.15
N PRO A 1101 -10.23 -31.42 18.92
CA PRO A 1101 -11.00 -31.39 17.68
C PRO A 1101 -11.22 -32.76 17.00
N ALA A 1102 -10.64 -33.86 17.49
CA ALA A 1102 -10.80 -35.17 16.86
C ALA A 1102 -12.25 -35.66 17.05
N SER A 1103 -13.02 -35.73 15.96
CA SER A 1103 -14.43 -36.17 16.00
C SER A 1103 -14.54 -37.54 16.67
N HIS A 1104 -15.41 -37.63 17.67
CA HIS A 1104 -15.55 -38.83 18.48
C HIS A 1104 -16.95 -38.99 19.08
N ALA A 1105 -17.43 -40.23 19.13
CA ALA A 1105 -18.73 -40.52 19.72
C ALA A 1105 -18.63 -41.55 20.86
N TRP A 1106 -18.97 -41.12 22.07
CA TRP A 1106 -19.14 -41.99 23.22
C TRP A 1106 -20.51 -42.69 23.20
N THR A 1107 -20.51 -43.99 23.46
CA THR A 1107 -21.73 -44.79 23.51
C THR A 1107 -21.73 -45.74 24.71
N SER A 1108 -22.92 -46.01 25.24
CA SER A 1108 -23.14 -46.97 26.32
C SER A 1108 -23.95 -48.15 25.80
N SER A 1109 -23.47 -49.37 26.05
CA SER A 1109 -24.20 -50.59 25.66
C SER A 1109 -25.52 -50.76 26.39
N ASN A 1110 -25.73 -50.04 27.51
CA ASN A 1110 -26.99 -49.99 28.23
C ASN A 1110 -27.17 -48.65 28.98
N PRO A 1111 -27.76 -47.63 28.33
CA PRO A 1111 -28.00 -46.31 28.93
C PRO A 1111 -28.87 -46.32 30.19
N LYS A 1112 -29.59 -47.42 30.46
CA LYS A 1112 -30.39 -47.58 31.70
C LYS A 1112 -29.54 -47.95 32.92
N VAL A 1113 -28.33 -48.46 32.72
CA VAL A 1113 -27.35 -48.75 33.79
C VAL A 1113 -26.46 -47.53 34.00
N ALA A 1114 -25.84 -47.04 32.92
CA ALA A 1114 -25.19 -45.73 32.91
C ALA A 1114 -25.33 -45.10 31.52
N SER A 1115 -25.70 -43.83 31.46
CA SER A 1115 -25.67 -43.04 30.21
C SER A 1115 -24.34 -42.33 30.10
N VAL A 1116 -23.84 -42.15 28.88
CA VAL A 1116 -22.66 -41.34 28.60
C VAL A 1116 -23.05 -40.25 27.62
N ASP A 1117 -22.55 -39.04 27.87
CA ASP A 1117 -22.68 -37.93 26.94
C ASP A 1117 -21.77 -38.17 25.71
N PRO A 1118 -22.30 -38.10 24.48
CA PRO A 1118 -21.60 -38.55 23.29
C PRO A 1118 -20.36 -37.73 22.95
N SER A 1119 -20.28 -36.45 23.32
CA SER A 1119 -19.13 -35.57 23.04
C SER A 1119 -18.16 -35.48 24.21
N THR A 1120 -18.64 -35.41 25.44
CA THR A 1120 -17.75 -35.13 26.60
C THR A 1120 -17.25 -36.38 27.32
N GLY A 1121 -17.82 -37.55 27.02
CA GLY A 1121 -17.55 -38.77 27.79
C GLY A 1121 -18.07 -38.71 29.25
N ALA A 1122 -18.90 -37.71 29.58
CA ALA A 1122 -19.50 -37.56 30.90
C ALA A 1122 -20.54 -38.66 31.14
N LEU A 1123 -20.23 -39.55 32.07
CA LEU A 1123 -21.05 -40.69 32.43
C LEU A 1123 -21.89 -40.40 33.68
N THR A 1124 -23.16 -40.77 33.63
CA THR A 1124 -24.09 -40.76 34.77
C THR A 1124 -24.56 -42.18 35.07
N ALA A 1125 -24.30 -42.64 36.30
CA ALA A 1125 -24.74 -43.95 36.77
C ALA A 1125 -26.19 -43.91 37.26
N HIS A 1126 -27.03 -44.84 36.78
CA HIS A 1126 -28.48 -44.85 37.05
C HIS A 1126 -28.94 -46.04 37.87
N ARG A 1127 -28.35 -47.22 37.66
CA ARG A 1127 -28.78 -48.49 38.27
C ARG A 1127 -27.63 -49.45 38.39
N SER A 1128 -27.66 -50.29 39.41
CA SER A 1128 -26.69 -51.37 39.60
C SER A 1128 -26.62 -52.28 38.36
N GLY A 1129 -25.41 -52.58 37.91
CA GLY A 1129 -25.18 -53.38 36.71
C GLY A 1129 -23.79 -53.14 36.13
N THR A 1130 -23.43 -53.94 35.13
CA THR A 1130 -22.19 -53.74 34.36
C THR A 1130 -22.57 -53.27 32.97
N VAL A 1131 -21.90 -52.22 32.48
CA VAL A 1131 -22.10 -51.66 31.15
C VAL A 1131 -20.77 -51.52 30.43
N THR A 1132 -20.77 -51.73 29.12
CA THR A 1132 -19.61 -51.42 28.28
C THR A 1132 -19.79 -50.02 27.76
N VAL A 1133 -18.81 -49.17 28.01
CA VAL A 1133 -18.76 -47.82 27.45
C VAL A 1133 -17.67 -47.80 26.40
N SER A 1134 -18.01 -47.30 25.22
CA SER A 1134 -17.17 -47.30 24.03
C SER A 1134 -17.02 -45.89 23.51
N VAL A 1135 -15.89 -45.58 22.89
CA VAL A 1135 -15.69 -44.38 22.09
C VAL A 1135 -15.23 -44.79 20.71
N THR A 1136 -15.83 -44.20 19.68
CA THR A 1136 -15.45 -44.42 18.28
C THR A 1136 -14.91 -43.11 17.72
N SER A 1137 -13.74 -43.15 17.09
CA SER A 1137 -13.10 -42.02 16.42
C SER A 1137 -12.24 -42.54 15.27
N GLY A 1138 -12.25 -41.86 14.11
CA GLY A 1138 -11.50 -42.30 12.92
C GLY A 1138 -11.86 -43.71 12.41
N GLY A 1139 -13.05 -44.22 12.76
CA GLY A 1139 -13.48 -45.60 12.48
C GLY A 1139 -12.89 -46.67 13.42
N ILE A 1140 -12.06 -46.29 14.40
CA ILE A 1140 -11.53 -47.17 15.44
C ILE A 1140 -12.42 -47.07 16.69
N THR A 1141 -12.65 -48.18 17.37
CA THR A 1141 -13.47 -48.22 18.60
C THR A 1141 -12.67 -48.76 19.77
N GLY A 1142 -12.53 -47.96 20.82
CA GLY A 1142 -12.03 -48.38 22.14
C GLY A 1142 -13.19 -48.69 23.08
N SER A 1143 -13.00 -49.54 24.09
CA SER A 1143 -14.06 -49.87 25.05
C SER A 1143 -13.53 -50.19 26.43
N SER A 1144 -14.31 -49.88 27.47
CA SER A 1144 -14.04 -50.24 28.86
C SER A 1144 -15.32 -50.69 29.58
N LEU A 1145 -15.17 -51.52 30.61
CA LEU A 1145 -16.29 -51.96 31.46
C LEU A 1145 -16.44 -51.01 32.65
N VAL A 1146 -17.66 -50.53 32.86
CA VAL A 1146 -18.05 -49.74 34.04
C VAL A 1146 -19.03 -50.55 34.87
N VAL A 1147 -18.73 -50.69 36.16
CA VAL A 1147 -19.59 -51.40 37.12
C VAL A 1147 -20.27 -50.38 38.03
N VAL A 1148 -21.59 -50.36 38.02
CA VAL A 1148 -22.43 -49.55 38.92
C VAL A 1148 -22.95 -50.43 40.05
N ARG A 1149 -22.83 -49.99 41.30
CA ARG A 1149 -23.34 -50.67 42.50
C ARG A 1149 -24.59 -50.03 43.06
#